data_AF-A0A2M8K111-F1
#
_entry.id   AF-A0A2M8K111-F1
#
_cell.length_a   1.000
_cell.length_b   1.000
_cell.length_c   1.000
_cell.angle_alpha   90.00
_cell.angle_beta   90.00
_cell.angle_gamma   90.00
#
_symmetry.space_group_name_H-M   'P 1'
#
loop_
_entity.id
_entity.type
_entity.pdbx_description
1 polymer ?
#
loop_
_entity_poly.entity_id
_entity_poly.type
_entity_poly.pdbx_seq_one_letter_code
_entity_poly.pdbx_strand_id
1 'polypeptide(L)'
;MTSTQNSRWLNKLYEQYLNTYFRETGVEISKLEIPHTNNPLFDMLDPTEASICFAYPFTSSDTILYGSIIHLSLTGYHQYGEQFVLESAKGFHVERLTEIQPLLKLISQQLAFEAEPLDAQHEAAATLYEHMCNSVERSRFFMNERSGPIDSLHLVKDFITSEQGMLLGHPFHVTSKANIGFSEDDIRRYSPELGASFKLHYFAVAPELLQTYASGHDVSKLIDPKAQYEAEQLLGTKSNQYELLPCHPWQANFLLDNDEIRRKLDGQAIISLGPIGQVVWPTSSVRTVWMPETGLFLKLSLDVRITNFIRNNPTEQIIRAIDASRLLNKIGPDESQENLRLLPELAAQTLKIPELEASFGIVYRAGLEASALAKTRILGSLVEENLETGELPLLHYINQAAQVANTSVTKDFICDWWAQYIKVSLLPALELFAKTGISLEAHLQNSLMRFENGIPIQLVVRDMEGVSVVKDSVLGTRCPEVKHDSSVWYSTDEAWFRFKYYLVVNHLAHLIGAIARFCPTTEDDLWRITGQTLFDANKSEQGKSYVQQLLQTRELPAKANMLSTFQKSGEKPVWVGILNPLCRYHYCGLTPLNKTEMTVPYQQAEQRVIDQLFEALLFERALSYQQVNDSLHIPVTKELSYQCNARISFSFGRIRLQPGTLRRQESDQSNAPSLNQVMLDLAQVIEVEPEHWTQFQQELIQTLVKHAQALQSLPAIPLREMTYFEQEARANNGHLYHPSFKSRIGFDLIENERFGPELSSGYPVVWIAVDQSLIQTKTSESYNWETIYRQQFSSSEIKSFKTQIAEAGKTFHKVALLPVHPWQWEKVIRVFYQDQIVKAQMIKLNVKGPDYLPQQSIRTLSNVSNLWAPSVKLAMSLINTSTSRVLAPHTVQNAAPISDWLWQLVQDDVVLPEAHKPIILREIAGLSVSPSLQIPAQYGALACIWRESVYPYLKEDQSACPVTILMQLDLDKRPVIDPWINQHGIENWIQKLIERVYLPVMHLLWQYGTALESHAQNMLLIHQDGMPIKVALKDFHDGVRYSRELMGNSVTLPELTDAPTAHAAVNPNSFLETNSASELRDFTQDALCFVNLAELSWFIHLHYGFDEEKFWQLTRTVIEQYQSNNPNIADRFKLFDFFAAQIDVEQLASRRFLPEIRLRVMSVANPLSGAR
;
A
#
# COMPACT_ATOMS: atom_id res chain seq x y z
N MET A 1 37.06 -31.14 0.49
CA MET A 1 35.68 -31.01 1.03
C MET A 1 35.12 -32.38 1.41
N THR A 2 34.29 -32.46 2.45
CA THR A 2 33.46 -33.66 2.71
C THR A 2 32.25 -33.69 1.77
N SER A 3 31.59 -34.84 1.56
CA SER A 3 30.44 -34.90 0.64
C SER A 3 29.26 -34.01 1.12
N THR A 4 29.06 -33.91 2.44
CA THR A 4 28.05 -33.04 3.07
C THR A 4 28.31 -31.56 2.82
N GLN A 5 29.58 -31.12 2.91
CA GLN A 5 29.96 -29.73 2.67
C GLN A 5 29.73 -29.33 1.21
N ASN A 6 30.02 -30.23 0.27
CA ASN A 6 29.77 -30.00 -1.16
C ASN A 6 28.26 -29.90 -1.46
N SER A 7 27.43 -30.73 -0.83
CA SER A 7 25.96 -30.67 -0.97
C SER A 7 25.39 -29.34 -0.49
N ARG A 8 25.77 -28.89 0.72
CA ARG A 8 25.30 -27.61 1.28
C ARG A 8 25.73 -26.41 0.45
N TRP A 9 26.96 -26.42 -0.06
CA TRP A 9 27.45 -25.37 -0.95
C TRP A 9 26.61 -25.28 -2.23
N LEU A 10 26.35 -26.42 -2.88
CA LEU A 10 25.52 -26.46 -4.07
C LEU A 10 24.09 -25.96 -3.79
N ASN A 11 23.49 -26.33 -2.66
CA ASN A 11 22.18 -25.84 -2.24
C ASN A 11 22.16 -24.32 -2.05
N LYS A 12 23.24 -23.74 -1.49
CA LYS A 12 23.35 -22.29 -1.35
C LYS A 12 23.52 -21.55 -2.66
N LEU A 13 24.14 -22.18 -3.65
CA LEU A 13 24.14 -21.64 -5.01
C LEU A 13 22.71 -21.65 -5.58
N TYR A 14 21.97 -22.76 -5.49
CA TYR A 14 20.57 -22.79 -5.94
C TYR A 14 19.74 -21.68 -5.28
N GLU A 15 19.85 -21.51 -3.96
CA GLU A 15 19.22 -20.40 -3.24
C GLU A 15 19.61 -19.03 -3.84
N GLN A 16 20.91 -18.77 -3.99
CA GLN A 16 21.41 -17.49 -4.48
C GLN A 16 20.87 -17.16 -5.89
N TYR A 17 20.99 -18.10 -6.83
CA TYR A 17 20.61 -17.85 -8.22
C TYR A 17 19.10 -17.81 -8.42
N LEU A 18 18.33 -18.71 -7.80
CA LEU A 18 16.86 -18.71 -7.91
C LEU A 18 16.22 -17.52 -7.20
N ASN A 19 16.66 -17.19 -5.98
CA ASN A 19 16.14 -16.01 -5.27
C ASN A 19 16.46 -14.72 -6.04
N THR A 20 17.64 -14.62 -6.66
CA THR A 20 17.97 -13.47 -7.52
C THR A 20 17.08 -13.46 -8.76
N TYR A 21 16.97 -14.59 -9.47
CA TYR A 21 16.20 -14.70 -10.71
C TYR A 21 14.73 -14.36 -10.51
N PHE A 22 14.05 -15.05 -9.60
CA PHE A 22 12.61 -14.87 -9.38
C PHE A 22 12.27 -13.47 -8.86
N ARG A 23 13.09 -12.93 -7.95
CA ARG A 23 12.88 -11.57 -7.43
C ARG A 23 13.06 -10.51 -8.50
N GLU A 24 14.06 -10.64 -9.37
CA GLU A 24 14.34 -9.64 -10.40
C GLU A 24 13.41 -9.74 -11.62
N THR A 25 12.88 -10.92 -11.91
CA THR A 25 11.91 -11.15 -13.01
C THR A 25 10.45 -11.01 -12.58
N GLY A 26 10.18 -10.75 -11.30
CA GLY A 26 8.83 -10.57 -10.77
C GLY A 26 8.02 -11.87 -10.66
N VAL A 27 8.68 -13.03 -10.67
CA VAL A 27 8.03 -14.33 -10.53
C VAL A 27 7.62 -14.55 -9.07
N GLU A 28 6.32 -14.63 -8.83
CA GLU A 28 5.76 -14.98 -7.52
C GLU A 28 5.77 -16.49 -7.31
N ILE A 29 6.81 -17.00 -6.63
CA ILE A 29 7.00 -18.44 -6.46
C ILE A 29 5.85 -19.14 -5.71
N SER A 30 5.11 -18.43 -4.86
CA SER A 30 3.92 -18.96 -4.17
C SER A 30 2.77 -19.32 -5.12
N LYS A 31 2.74 -18.76 -6.34
CA LYS A 31 1.75 -19.10 -7.37
C LYS A 31 2.19 -20.30 -8.23
N LEU A 32 3.41 -20.79 -8.04
CA LEU A 32 3.98 -21.93 -8.77
C LEU A 32 3.82 -23.25 -8.01
N GLU A 33 3.08 -23.25 -6.90
CA GLU A 33 2.85 -24.43 -6.06
C GLU A 33 2.15 -25.53 -6.85
N ILE A 34 2.65 -26.75 -6.70
CA ILE A 34 2.04 -27.96 -7.24
C ILE A 34 1.60 -28.86 -6.07
N PRO A 35 0.33 -29.32 -6.05
CA PRO A 35 -0.15 -30.22 -4.99
C PRO A 35 0.69 -31.49 -4.95
N HIS A 36 1.08 -31.92 -3.74
CA HIS A 36 1.85 -33.16 -3.52
C HIS A 36 1.22 -34.39 -4.20
N THR A 37 -0.11 -34.46 -4.21
CA THR A 37 -0.90 -35.55 -4.82
C THR A 37 -0.86 -35.57 -6.35
N ASN A 38 -0.44 -34.47 -6.99
CA ASN A 38 -0.45 -34.30 -8.44
C ASN A 38 0.97 -34.21 -9.05
N ASN A 39 2.02 -34.37 -8.25
CA ASN A 39 3.40 -34.29 -8.72
C ASN A 39 3.96 -35.69 -9.04
N PRO A 40 4.17 -36.05 -10.32
CA PRO A 40 4.72 -37.36 -10.71
C PRO A 40 6.17 -37.55 -10.27
N LEU A 41 6.84 -36.50 -9.82
CA LEU A 41 8.23 -36.47 -9.38
C LEU A 41 8.37 -36.24 -7.87
N PHE A 42 7.28 -36.37 -7.10
CA PHE A 42 7.27 -36.17 -5.64
C PHE A 42 8.38 -36.96 -4.92
N ASP A 43 8.51 -38.26 -5.22
CA ASP A 43 9.55 -39.13 -4.64
C ASP A 43 10.98 -38.68 -4.99
N MET A 44 11.17 -37.97 -6.11
CA MET A 44 12.47 -37.46 -6.54
C MET A 44 12.84 -36.13 -5.89
N LEU A 45 11.89 -35.41 -5.30
CA LEU A 45 12.17 -34.15 -4.59
C LEU A 45 12.46 -34.36 -3.10
N ASP A 46 12.08 -35.52 -2.55
CA ASP A 46 12.21 -35.86 -1.12
C ASP A 46 11.74 -34.72 -0.18
N PRO A 47 10.53 -34.14 -0.39
CA PRO A 47 10.07 -33.01 0.39
C PRO A 47 9.68 -33.44 1.81
N THR A 48 9.91 -32.56 2.79
CA THR A 48 9.34 -32.76 4.14
C THR A 48 7.85 -32.42 4.15
N GLU A 49 7.08 -32.88 5.16
CA GLU A 49 5.65 -32.54 5.29
C GLU A 49 5.37 -31.02 5.29
N ALA A 50 6.34 -30.21 5.72
CA ALA A 50 6.22 -28.75 5.75
C ALA A 50 6.69 -28.05 4.46
N SER A 51 7.23 -28.79 3.49
CA SER A 51 7.79 -28.22 2.26
C SER A 51 6.70 -27.94 1.21
N ILE A 52 6.85 -26.83 0.48
CA ILE A 52 6.01 -26.46 -0.66
C ILE A 52 6.72 -26.89 -1.95
N CYS A 53 6.13 -27.79 -2.74
CA CYS A 53 6.67 -28.15 -4.06
C CYS A 53 6.28 -27.10 -5.10
N PHE A 54 7.19 -26.78 -6.02
CA PHE A 54 6.91 -25.85 -7.12
C PHE A 54 7.41 -26.36 -8.47
N ALA A 55 6.81 -25.87 -9.55
CA ALA A 55 7.25 -26.09 -10.93
C ALA A 55 7.37 -24.76 -11.68
N TYR A 56 8.51 -24.53 -12.33
CA TYR A 56 8.74 -23.33 -13.14
C TYR A 56 9.13 -23.70 -14.59
N PRO A 57 8.34 -23.28 -15.60
CA PRO A 57 8.65 -23.54 -17.00
C PRO A 57 9.62 -22.50 -17.58
N PHE A 58 10.80 -22.95 -18.00
CA PHE A 58 11.71 -22.18 -18.85
C PHE A 58 11.27 -22.31 -20.31
N THR A 59 10.52 -21.33 -20.81
CA THR A 59 9.94 -21.34 -22.16
C THR A 59 10.99 -21.30 -23.27
N SER A 60 12.16 -20.72 -23.01
CA SER A 60 13.27 -20.65 -23.97
C SER A 60 13.83 -22.03 -24.37
N SER A 61 13.67 -23.05 -23.52
CA SER A 61 14.26 -24.38 -23.70
C SER A 61 13.25 -25.52 -23.63
N ASP A 62 11.95 -25.23 -23.50
CA ASP A 62 10.90 -26.24 -23.25
C ASP A 62 11.23 -27.16 -22.05
N THR A 63 11.81 -26.59 -20.98
CA THR A 63 12.25 -27.32 -19.79
C THR A 63 11.51 -26.84 -18.55
N ILE A 64 11.04 -27.76 -17.70
CA ILE A 64 10.40 -27.43 -16.42
C ILE A 64 11.36 -27.75 -15.28
N LEU A 65 11.59 -26.77 -14.41
CA LEU A 65 12.32 -26.94 -13.15
C LEU A 65 11.34 -27.27 -12.03
N TYR A 66 11.56 -28.39 -11.36
CA TYR A 66 10.86 -28.79 -10.14
C TYR A 66 11.78 -28.65 -8.93
N GLY A 67 11.22 -28.20 -7.81
CA GLY A 67 11.92 -28.07 -6.55
C GLY A 67 10.96 -28.01 -5.35
N SER A 68 11.52 -27.88 -4.16
CA SER A 68 10.76 -27.66 -2.93
C SER A 68 11.27 -26.45 -2.16
N ILE A 69 10.39 -25.80 -1.39
CA ILE A 69 10.67 -24.63 -0.56
C ILE A 69 10.44 -25.04 0.89
N ILE A 70 11.48 -24.87 1.72
CA ILE A 70 11.44 -25.10 3.17
C ILE A 70 10.97 -23.84 3.90
N HIS A 71 11.43 -22.67 3.46
CA HIS A 71 11.05 -21.39 4.05
C HIS A 71 10.69 -20.38 2.97
N LEU A 72 9.43 -19.98 2.93
CA LEU A 72 8.92 -18.97 2.01
C LEU A 72 9.06 -17.57 2.62
N SER A 73 10.07 -16.81 2.18
CA SER A 73 10.33 -15.44 2.63
C SER A 73 9.35 -14.41 2.07
N LEU A 74 9.03 -13.39 2.87
CA LEU A 74 8.20 -12.25 2.47
C LEU A 74 8.94 -11.26 1.55
N THR A 75 10.27 -11.35 1.47
CA THR A 75 11.12 -10.42 0.71
C THR A 75 11.96 -11.12 -0.38
N GLY A 76 11.62 -12.37 -0.68
CA GLY A 76 12.26 -13.16 -1.75
C GLY A 76 13.50 -13.93 -1.32
N TYR A 77 13.89 -13.93 -0.04
CA TYR A 77 15.02 -14.72 0.46
C TYR A 77 14.54 -16.13 0.86
N HIS A 78 14.08 -16.91 -0.12
CA HIS A 78 13.54 -18.25 0.12
C HIS A 78 14.65 -19.26 0.48
N GLN A 79 14.30 -20.28 1.28
CA GLN A 79 15.13 -21.47 1.51
C GLN A 79 14.53 -22.63 0.73
N TYR A 80 15.33 -23.30 -0.08
CA TYR A 80 14.89 -24.42 -0.91
C TYR A 80 15.32 -25.76 -0.31
N GLY A 81 14.64 -26.83 -0.68
CA GLY A 81 15.07 -28.21 -0.43
C GLY A 81 16.34 -28.57 -1.21
N GLU A 82 16.90 -29.73 -0.88
CA GLU A 82 18.21 -30.15 -1.43
C GLU A 82 18.14 -30.72 -2.86
N GLN A 83 16.94 -31.01 -3.35
CA GLN A 83 16.73 -31.72 -4.61
C GLN A 83 15.98 -30.85 -5.62
N PHE A 84 16.53 -30.76 -6.83
CA PHE A 84 15.93 -30.12 -7.98
C PHE A 84 15.94 -31.06 -9.18
N VAL A 85 14.87 -31.02 -9.97
CA VAL A 85 14.70 -31.91 -11.12
C VAL A 85 14.32 -31.09 -12.35
N LEU A 86 14.94 -31.38 -13.48
CA LEU A 86 14.57 -30.84 -14.78
C LEU A 86 13.79 -31.87 -15.58
N GLU A 87 12.69 -31.46 -16.18
CA GLU A 87 11.92 -32.24 -17.15
C GLU A 87 11.95 -31.55 -18.51
N SER A 88 12.41 -32.26 -19.54
CA SER A 88 12.34 -31.80 -20.94
C SER A 88 10.99 -32.19 -21.55
N ALA A 89 10.18 -31.21 -21.95
CA ALA A 89 8.93 -31.45 -22.67
C ALA A 89 9.18 -32.08 -24.05
N LYS A 90 10.36 -31.83 -24.64
CA LYS A 90 10.85 -32.53 -25.82
C LYS A 90 11.52 -33.84 -25.40
N GLY A 91 10.76 -34.93 -25.38
CA GLY A 91 11.28 -36.30 -25.26
C GLY A 91 11.07 -37.01 -23.91
N PHE A 92 10.31 -36.44 -22.97
CA PHE A 92 10.01 -37.05 -21.65
C PHE A 92 11.28 -37.50 -20.91
N HIS A 93 12.32 -36.66 -20.89
CA HIS A 93 13.53 -36.93 -20.12
C HIS A 93 13.50 -36.15 -18.81
N VAL A 94 13.73 -36.87 -17.71
CA VAL A 94 13.76 -36.31 -16.35
C VAL A 94 15.17 -36.50 -15.80
N GLU A 95 15.81 -35.42 -15.36
CA GLU A 95 17.18 -35.40 -14.83
C GLU A 95 17.23 -34.65 -13.50
N ARG A 96 17.87 -35.25 -12.48
CA ARG A 96 18.13 -34.57 -11.21
C ARG A 96 19.37 -33.68 -11.34
N LEU A 97 19.27 -32.43 -10.88
CA LEU A 97 20.39 -31.49 -10.90
C LEU A 97 21.45 -31.86 -9.84
N THR A 98 22.61 -32.31 -10.30
CA THR A 98 23.79 -32.58 -9.47
C THR A 98 24.86 -31.49 -9.57
N GLU A 99 24.70 -30.56 -10.51
CA GLU A 99 25.55 -29.40 -10.75
C GLU A 99 24.70 -28.16 -11.03
N ILE A 100 25.24 -26.98 -10.76
CA ILE A 100 24.53 -25.69 -10.90
C ILE A 100 24.49 -25.21 -12.36
N GLN A 101 25.46 -25.62 -13.18
CA GLN A 101 25.71 -25.14 -14.54
C GLN A 101 24.48 -25.25 -15.46
N PRO A 102 23.69 -26.34 -15.47
CA PRO A 102 22.46 -26.41 -16.26
C PRO A 102 21.45 -25.31 -15.89
N LEU A 103 21.26 -25.03 -14.59
CA LEU A 103 20.36 -23.96 -14.14
C LEU A 103 20.86 -22.57 -14.57
N LEU A 104 22.16 -22.30 -14.42
CA LEU A 104 22.75 -21.02 -14.85
C LEU A 104 22.53 -20.79 -16.35
N LYS A 105 22.64 -21.86 -17.15
CA LYS A 105 22.39 -21.81 -18.59
C LYS A 105 20.93 -21.51 -18.89
N LEU A 106 19.99 -22.21 -18.23
CA LEU A 106 18.55 -21.94 -18.36
C LEU A 106 18.19 -20.50 -18.01
N ILE A 107 18.69 -19.98 -16.89
CA ILE A 107 18.46 -18.59 -16.46
C ILE A 107 18.98 -17.60 -17.51
N SER A 108 20.23 -17.75 -17.96
CA SER A 108 20.83 -16.83 -18.95
C SER A 108 20.11 -16.87 -20.31
N GLN A 109 19.68 -18.05 -20.76
CA GLN A 109 18.92 -18.22 -22.00
C GLN A 109 17.51 -17.65 -21.90
N GLN A 110 16.84 -17.84 -20.76
CA GLN A 110 15.50 -17.29 -20.54
C GLN A 110 15.51 -15.76 -20.51
N LEU A 111 16.51 -15.14 -19.87
CA LEU A 111 16.66 -13.68 -19.89
C LEU A 111 16.91 -13.13 -21.30
N ALA A 112 17.68 -13.83 -22.14
CA ALA A 112 17.85 -13.45 -23.54
C ALA A 112 16.58 -13.67 -24.38
N PHE A 113 15.77 -14.66 -24.05
CA PHE A 113 14.50 -14.91 -24.73
C PHE A 113 13.44 -13.84 -24.42
N GLU A 114 13.44 -13.31 -23.20
CA GLU A 114 12.44 -12.33 -22.73
C GLU A 114 12.78 -10.87 -23.07
N ALA A 115 14.00 -10.59 -23.55
CA ALA A 115 14.45 -9.24 -23.81
C ALA A 115 14.21 -8.80 -25.28
N GLU A 116 14.04 -7.50 -25.55
CA GLU A 116 14.00 -6.92 -26.91
C GLU A 116 15.06 -5.81 -27.09
N PRO A 117 15.78 -5.71 -28.24
CA PRO A 117 15.80 -6.58 -29.44
C PRO A 117 16.87 -7.71 -29.43
N LEU A 118 16.57 -8.83 -30.12
CA LEU A 118 17.20 -10.17 -30.03
C LEU A 118 18.72 -10.30 -30.32
N ASP A 119 19.30 -9.52 -31.23
CA ASP A 119 20.65 -9.81 -31.76
C ASP A 119 21.79 -9.46 -30.78
N ALA A 120 21.61 -8.43 -29.94
CA ALA A 120 22.60 -8.01 -28.93
C ALA A 120 22.56 -8.85 -27.63
N GLN A 121 21.58 -9.76 -27.50
CA GLN A 121 21.21 -10.39 -26.23
C GLN A 121 21.83 -11.77 -26.03
N HIS A 122 22.19 -12.46 -27.11
CA HIS A 122 22.93 -13.72 -27.03
C HIS A 122 24.34 -13.53 -26.47
N GLU A 123 25.03 -12.44 -26.85
CA GLU A 123 26.33 -12.07 -26.30
C GLU A 123 26.22 -11.69 -24.81
N ALA A 124 25.16 -10.96 -24.44
CA ALA A 124 24.87 -10.59 -23.06
C ALA A 124 24.60 -11.83 -22.18
N ALA A 125 23.81 -12.80 -22.67
CA ALA A 125 23.58 -14.06 -21.98
C ALA A 125 24.86 -14.88 -21.83
N ALA A 126 25.68 -14.98 -22.87
CA ALA A 126 26.95 -15.69 -22.82
C ALA A 126 27.90 -15.06 -21.80
N THR A 127 28.02 -13.73 -21.80
CA THR A 127 28.84 -12.97 -20.84
C THR A 127 28.34 -13.15 -19.41
N LEU A 128 27.02 -13.06 -19.19
CA LEU A 128 26.42 -13.29 -17.88
C LEU A 128 26.71 -14.72 -17.39
N TYR A 129 26.48 -15.72 -18.24
CA TYR A 129 26.77 -17.12 -17.95
C TYR A 129 28.24 -17.34 -17.56
N GLU A 130 29.18 -16.78 -18.33
CA GLU A 130 30.61 -16.85 -18.05
C GLU A 130 30.95 -16.24 -16.67
N HIS A 131 30.40 -15.06 -16.37
CA HIS A 131 30.62 -14.41 -15.08
C HIS A 131 30.01 -15.20 -13.90
N MET A 132 28.84 -15.82 -14.08
CA MET A 132 28.23 -16.69 -13.07
C MET A 132 29.08 -17.94 -12.84
N CYS A 133 29.54 -18.59 -13.92
CA CYS A 133 30.47 -19.73 -13.84
C CYS A 133 31.77 -19.36 -13.12
N ASN A 134 32.37 -18.21 -13.45
CA ASN A 134 33.55 -17.72 -12.75
C ASN A 134 33.28 -17.56 -11.25
N SER A 135 32.16 -16.93 -10.87
CA SER A 135 31.76 -16.77 -9.46
C SER A 135 31.66 -18.12 -8.73
N VAL A 136 31.03 -19.13 -9.37
CA VAL A 136 30.92 -20.50 -8.83
C VAL A 136 32.29 -21.15 -8.67
N GLU A 137 33.15 -21.07 -9.68
CA GLU A 137 34.51 -21.63 -9.63
C GLU A 137 35.35 -20.99 -8.54
N ARG A 138 35.25 -19.67 -8.34
CA ARG A 138 35.96 -18.97 -7.27
C ARG A 138 35.45 -19.36 -5.89
N SER A 139 34.14 -19.44 -5.69
CA SER A 139 33.57 -19.93 -4.44
C SER A 139 34.07 -21.35 -4.12
N ARG A 140 34.07 -22.25 -5.11
CA ARG A 140 34.63 -23.61 -4.98
C ARG A 140 36.12 -23.60 -4.65
N PHE A 141 36.91 -22.75 -5.31
CA PHE A 141 38.34 -22.60 -5.06
C PHE A 141 38.60 -22.17 -3.61
N PHE A 142 37.89 -21.15 -3.13
CA PHE A 142 38.03 -20.67 -1.75
C PHE A 142 37.77 -21.78 -0.73
N MET A 143 36.74 -22.58 -0.95
CA MET A 143 36.42 -23.70 -0.07
C MET A 143 37.46 -24.83 -0.11
N ASN A 144 38.06 -25.10 -1.27
CA ASN A 144 39.08 -26.16 -1.41
C ASN A 144 40.42 -25.76 -0.79
N GLU A 145 40.77 -24.48 -0.91
CA GLU A 145 42.10 -23.96 -0.58
C GLU A 145 42.19 -23.33 0.81
N ARG A 146 41.08 -23.22 1.53
CA ARG A 146 41.07 -22.71 2.88
C ARG A 146 41.86 -23.67 3.79
N SER A 147 42.89 -23.15 4.45
CA SER A 147 43.73 -23.91 5.38
C SER A 147 43.00 -24.15 6.71
N GLY A 148 42.14 -25.16 6.73
CA GLY A 148 41.45 -25.63 7.94
C GLY A 148 40.11 -24.94 8.25
N PRO A 149 39.29 -25.56 9.12
CA PRO A 149 37.99 -25.04 9.47
C PRO A 149 38.15 -23.74 10.28
N ILE A 150 37.59 -22.62 9.78
CA ILE A 150 37.36 -21.48 10.67
C ILE A 150 36.18 -21.89 11.55
N ASP A 151 36.49 -22.36 12.76
CA ASP A 151 35.49 -22.62 13.79
C ASP A 151 34.57 -21.40 13.87
N SER A 152 33.25 -21.63 13.92
CA SER A 152 32.26 -20.56 14.13
C SER A 152 32.61 -19.73 15.36
N LEU A 153 33.27 -20.33 16.35
CA LEU A 153 33.81 -19.65 17.52
C LEU A 153 34.90 -18.62 17.20
N HIS A 154 35.73 -18.83 16.17
CA HIS A 154 36.75 -17.87 15.74
C HIS A 154 36.15 -16.67 15.00
N LEU A 155 35.16 -16.90 14.11
CA LEU A 155 34.39 -15.83 13.45
C LEU A 155 33.75 -14.88 14.47
N VAL A 156 33.31 -15.44 15.60
CA VAL A 156 32.62 -14.68 16.64
C VAL A 156 33.58 -14.05 17.66
N LYS A 157 34.82 -14.55 17.79
CA LYS A 157 35.82 -14.02 18.74
C LYS A 157 36.75 -12.97 18.16
N ASP A 158 37.00 -12.96 16.86
CA ASP A 158 38.01 -12.12 16.24
C ASP A 158 37.46 -11.29 15.06
N PHE A 159 37.81 -9.99 15.05
CA PHE A 159 37.30 -9.04 14.06
C PHE A 159 37.78 -9.37 12.65
N ILE A 160 39.08 -9.61 12.46
CA ILE A 160 39.62 -9.83 11.11
C ILE A 160 39.15 -11.17 10.53
N THR A 161 39.02 -12.19 11.39
CA THR A 161 38.43 -13.47 11.00
C THR A 161 37.00 -13.29 10.50
N SER A 162 36.20 -12.41 11.12
CA SER A 162 34.84 -12.10 10.63
C SER A 162 34.85 -11.45 9.25
N GLU A 163 35.78 -10.53 8.99
CA GLU A 163 35.96 -9.90 7.66
C GLU A 163 36.40 -10.88 6.58
N GLN A 164 37.22 -11.85 6.97
CA GLN A 164 37.78 -12.90 6.11
C GLN A 164 36.90 -14.16 6.04
N GLY A 165 35.72 -14.09 6.68
CA GLY A 165 34.82 -15.21 6.90
C GLY A 165 33.93 -15.60 5.72
N MET A 166 33.57 -14.63 4.87
CA MET A 166 32.50 -14.76 3.86
C MET A 166 32.95 -15.52 2.60
N LEU A 167 32.38 -16.70 2.34
CA LEU A 167 32.69 -17.58 1.21
C LEU A 167 31.68 -17.49 0.04
N LEU A 168 30.44 -17.09 0.30
CA LEU A 168 29.37 -17.04 -0.70
C LEU A 168 29.07 -15.60 -1.16
N GLY A 169 29.21 -14.63 -0.25
CA GLY A 169 28.96 -13.22 -0.56
C GLY A 169 27.47 -12.87 -0.51
N HIS A 170 27.05 -11.92 -1.33
CA HIS A 170 25.68 -11.38 -1.26
C HIS A 170 24.64 -12.36 -1.84
N PRO A 171 23.55 -12.67 -1.12
CA PRO A 171 22.58 -13.71 -1.52
C PRO A 171 21.75 -13.33 -2.75
N PHE A 172 21.68 -12.04 -3.09
CA PHE A 172 21.00 -11.55 -4.29
C PHE A 172 21.97 -10.94 -5.31
N HIS A 173 23.14 -11.55 -5.49
CA HIS A 173 24.14 -11.08 -6.45
C HIS A 173 24.85 -12.25 -7.12
N VAL A 174 24.47 -12.54 -8.36
CA VAL A 174 24.93 -13.72 -9.10
C VAL A 174 26.42 -13.78 -9.42
N THR A 175 27.12 -12.64 -9.38
CA THR A 175 28.58 -12.58 -9.58
C THR A 175 29.32 -12.21 -8.30
N SER A 176 28.77 -12.52 -7.12
CA SER A 176 29.29 -12.11 -5.81
C SER A 176 30.77 -12.45 -5.57
N LYS A 177 31.28 -13.54 -6.15
CA LYS A 177 32.67 -14.01 -6.01
C LYS A 177 33.47 -13.97 -7.31
N ALA A 178 32.93 -13.37 -8.38
CA ALA A 178 33.67 -13.19 -9.62
C ALA A 178 34.85 -12.22 -9.42
N ASN A 179 36.04 -12.58 -9.95
CA ASN A 179 37.28 -11.81 -9.82
C ASN A 179 38.16 -11.88 -11.09
N ILE A 180 37.62 -11.35 -12.18
CA ILE A 180 38.26 -11.39 -13.51
C ILE A 180 39.48 -10.46 -13.52
N GLY A 181 40.67 -11.05 -13.71
CA GLY A 181 41.97 -10.37 -13.73
C GLY A 181 42.97 -10.91 -12.70
N PHE A 182 42.52 -11.64 -11.68
CA PHE A 182 43.41 -12.35 -10.75
C PHE A 182 43.77 -13.75 -11.25
N SER A 183 45.05 -14.11 -11.18
CA SER A 183 45.50 -15.49 -11.24
C SER A 183 45.19 -16.22 -9.93
N GLU A 184 45.24 -17.56 -9.91
CA GLU A 184 45.06 -18.32 -8.67
C GLU A 184 46.11 -17.97 -7.60
N ASP A 185 47.34 -17.65 -8.01
CA ASP A 185 48.39 -17.19 -7.10
C ASP A 185 48.09 -15.81 -6.51
N ASP A 186 47.46 -14.91 -7.28
CA ASP A 186 47.00 -13.62 -6.76
C ASP A 186 45.87 -13.82 -5.75
N ILE A 187 44.96 -14.75 -6.03
CA ILE A 187 43.88 -15.10 -5.11
C ILE A 187 44.44 -15.56 -3.77
N ARG A 188 45.44 -16.46 -3.78
CA ARG A 188 46.12 -16.94 -2.57
C ARG A 188 46.79 -15.83 -1.77
N ARG A 189 47.39 -14.86 -2.46
CA ARG A 189 48.17 -13.79 -1.83
C ARG A 189 47.31 -12.66 -1.27
N TYR A 190 46.15 -12.39 -1.87
CA TYR A 190 45.41 -11.15 -1.61
C TYR A 190 43.95 -11.34 -1.21
N SER A 191 43.37 -12.54 -1.35
CA SER A 191 41.93 -12.72 -1.09
C SER A 191 41.64 -12.93 0.41
N PRO A 192 40.68 -12.18 0.98
CA PRO A 192 40.31 -12.30 2.38
C PRO A 192 39.80 -13.70 2.74
N GLU A 193 39.11 -14.39 1.83
CA GLU A 193 38.51 -15.72 2.06
C GLU A 193 39.54 -16.80 2.46
N LEU A 194 40.79 -16.61 2.05
CA LEU A 194 41.91 -17.50 2.34
C LEU A 194 42.77 -17.05 3.53
N GLY A 195 42.33 -16.03 4.27
CA GLY A 195 43.07 -15.49 5.41
C GLY A 195 44.32 -14.72 5.00
N ALA A 196 44.33 -14.13 3.81
CA ALA A 196 45.50 -13.43 3.28
C ALA A 196 45.96 -12.29 4.21
N SER A 197 47.26 -12.00 4.17
CA SER A 197 47.87 -10.81 4.76
C SER A 197 49.16 -10.50 4.01
N PHE A 198 49.50 -9.21 3.88
CA PHE A 198 50.65 -8.78 3.07
C PHE A 198 51.16 -7.41 3.50
N LYS A 199 52.37 -7.02 3.06
CA LYS A 199 52.84 -5.63 3.17
C LYS A 199 52.40 -4.83 1.96
N LEU A 200 52.09 -3.55 2.14
CA LEU A 200 51.77 -2.65 1.03
C LEU A 200 53.02 -2.28 0.26
N HIS A 201 52.85 -2.04 -1.04
CA HIS A 201 53.89 -1.45 -1.87
C HIS A 201 53.85 0.06 -1.72
N TYR A 202 54.99 0.70 -1.47
CA TYR A 202 55.04 2.16 -1.37
C TYR A 202 55.77 2.78 -2.56
N PHE A 203 55.23 3.90 -3.04
CA PHE A 203 55.93 4.80 -3.95
C PHE A 203 56.37 6.05 -3.19
N ALA A 204 57.60 6.50 -3.40
CA ALA A 204 58.03 7.84 -3.02
C ALA A 204 57.78 8.76 -4.23
N VAL A 205 56.98 9.80 -4.06
CA VAL A 205 56.47 10.62 -5.16
C VAL A 205 56.81 12.08 -4.93
N ALA A 206 57.27 12.76 -5.98
CA ALA A 206 57.54 14.20 -5.91
C ALA A 206 56.24 14.97 -5.56
N PRO A 207 56.26 15.89 -4.57
CA PRO A 207 55.04 16.56 -4.06
C PRO A 207 54.17 17.21 -5.14
N GLU A 208 54.76 17.70 -6.23
CA GLU A 208 54.02 18.32 -7.34
C GLU A 208 53.07 17.36 -8.07
N LEU A 209 53.41 16.07 -8.11
CA LEU A 209 52.59 15.03 -8.73
C LEU A 209 51.45 14.56 -7.83
N LEU A 210 51.53 14.83 -6.53
CA LEU A 210 50.54 14.33 -5.57
C LEU A 210 49.31 15.25 -5.54
N GLN A 211 48.14 14.62 -5.43
CA GLN A 211 46.88 15.28 -5.18
C GLN A 211 46.26 14.71 -3.90
N THR A 212 45.99 15.60 -2.95
CA THR A 212 45.51 15.24 -1.62
C THR A 212 44.17 15.88 -1.33
N TYR A 213 43.26 15.11 -0.77
CA TYR A 213 41.96 15.54 -0.27
C TYR A 213 41.86 15.17 1.20
N ALA A 214 41.43 16.09 2.08
CA ALA A 214 41.30 15.82 3.50
C ALA A 214 39.97 16.34 4.06
N SER A 215 39.42 15.63 5.05
CA SER A 215 38.20 16.02 5.77
C SER A 215 38.47 16.78 7.08
N GLY A 216 39.73 17.20 7.30
CA GLY A 216 40.18 17.94 8.49
C GLY A 216 41.43 17.36 9.17
N HIS A 217 41.96 16.23 8.67
CA HIS A 217 43.12 15.56 9.22
C HIS A 217 44.39 15.83 8.40
N ASP A 218 45.53 15.82 9.10
CA ASP A 218 46.86 15.92 8.49
C ASP A 218 47.29 14.54 7.96
N VAL A 219 47.43 14.43 6.64
CA VAL A 219 47.70 13.16 5.94
C VAL A 219 49.06 12.57 6.29
N SER A 220 50.04 13.42 6.64
CA SER A 220 51.37 12.96 7.07
C SER A 220 51.30 12.07 8.31
N LYS A 221 50.27 12.23 9.15
CA LYS A 221 50.03 11.43 10.36
C LYS A 221 49.28 10.12 10.08
N LEU A 222 48.83 9.90 8.85
CA LEU A 222 48.09 8.71 8.43
C LEU A 222 48.99 7.68 7.74
N ILE A 223 50.21 8.07 7.35
CA ILE A 223 51.22 7.17 6.80
C ILE A 223 51.73 6.23 7.89
N ASP A 224 51.96 4.98 7.54
CA ASP A 224 52.52 3.97 8.43
C ASP A 224 53.90 4.41 8.97
N PRO A 225 54.07 4.60 10.28
CA PRO A 225 55.35 5.01 10.85
C PRO A 225 56.50 4.04 10.53
N LYS A 226 56.21 2.74 10.37
CA LYS A 226 57.22 1.75 9.95
C LYS A 226 57.62 1.92 8.49
N ALA A 227 56.66 2.15 7.60
CA ALA A 227 56.96 2.44 6.20
C ALA A 227 57.74 3.75 6.06
N GLN A 228 57.40 4.77 6.84
CA GLN A 228 58.14 6.04 6.89
C GLN A 228 59.60 5.82 7.27
N TYR A 229 59.85 5.09 8.36
CA TYR A 229 61.21 4.77 8.81
C TYR A 229 61.99 3.95 7.76
N GLU A 230 61.38 2.90 7.20
CA GLU A 230 62.02 2.07 6.16
C GLU A 230 62.31 2.87 4.87
N ALA A 231 61.40 3.76 4.46
CA ALA A 231 61.58 4.65 3.31
C ALA A 231 62.72 5.66 3.52
N GLU A 232 62.85 6.23 4.71
CA GLU A 232 63.95 7.14 5.05
C GLU A 232 65.32 6.44 4.94
N GLN A 233 65.40 5.16 5.33
CA GLN A 233 66.62 4.37 5.15
C GLN A 233 66.93 4.11 3.67
N LEU A 234 65.91 3.86 2.84
CA LEU A 234 66.07 3.59 1.41
C LEU A 234 66.41 4.86 0.60
N LEU A 235 65.82 6.01 0.95
CA LEU A 235 65.98 7.28 0.23
C LEU A 235 67.16 8.11 0.73
N GLY A 236 67.64 7.88 1.96
CA GLY A 236 68.71 8.65 2.58
C GLY A 236 68.39 10.14 2.63
N THR A 237 69.33 11.00 2.21
CA THR A 237 69.15 12.46 2.22
C THR A 237 68.07 12.96 1.26
N LYS A 238 67.60 12.12 0.33
CA LYS A 238 66.53 12.47 -0.61
C LYS A 238 65.14 12.34 0.00
N SER A 239 64.96 11.76 1.18
CA SER A 239 63.64 11.52 1.79
C SER A 239 62.77 12.79 1.85
N ASN A 240 63.35 13.93 2.18
CA ASN A 240 62.65 15.22 2.28
C ASN A 240 62.15 15.77 0.92
N GLN A 241 62.48 15.13 -0.21
CA GLN A 241 62.05 15.52 -1.56
C GLN A 241 60.80 14.77 -2.03
N TYR A 242 60.34 13.76 -1.28
CA TYR A 242 59.26 12.87 -1.69
C TYR A 242 58.21 12.72 -0.58
N GLU A 243 56.97 12.47 -0.99
CA GLU A 243 55.89 12.00 -0.12
C GLU A 243 55.60 10.52 -0.41
N LEU A 244 55.15 9.77 0.60
CA LEU A 244 54.87 8.34 0.47
C LEU A 244 53.42 8.09 0.06
N LEU A 245 53.23 7.27 -0.96
CA LEU A 245 51.92 6.82 -1.44
C LEU A 245 51.81 5.29 -1.33
N PRO A 246 50.91 4.75 -0.49
CA PRO A 246 50.67 3.32 -0.41
C PRO A 246 49.88 2.83 -1.63
N CYS A 247 50.22 1.64 -2.11
CA CYS A 247 49.58 0.97 -3.22
C CYS A 247 49.42 -0.52 -2.91
N HIS A 248 48.33 -1.12 -3.40
CA HIS A 248 48.17 -2.57 -3.34
C HIS A 248 49.31 -3.23 -4.14
N PRO A 249 49.98 -4.30 -3.64
CA PRO A 249 51.12 -4.89 -4.35
C PRO A 249 50.80 -5.38 -5.77
N TRP A 250 49.64 -6.01 -5.97
CA TRP A 250 49.18 -6.39 -7.31
C TRP A 250 49.04 -5.16 -8.23
N GLN A 251 48.43 -4.09 -7.72
CA GLN A 251 48.21 -2.85 -8.48
C GLN A 251 49.53 -2.18 -8.81
N ALA A 252 50.49 -2.18 -7.87
CA ALA A 252 51.82 -1.65 -8.11
C ALA A 252 52.51 -2.38 -9.26
N ASN A 253 52.49 -3.72 -9.26
CA ASN A 253 53.06 -4.51 -10.36
C ASN A 253 52.39 -4.20 -11.70
N PHE A 254 51.06 -4.11 -11.72
CA PHE A 254 50.30 -3.73 -12.92
C PHE A 254 50.69 -2.33 -13.43
N LEU A 255 50.89 -1.36 -12.53
CA LEU A 255 51.26 0.01 -12.88
C LEU A 255 52.73 0.17 -13.29
N LEU A 256 53.63 -0.65 -12.77
CA LEU A 256 55.06 -0.61 -13.12
C LEU A 256 55.30 -0.95 -14.61
N ASP A 257 54.39 -1.70 -15.23
CA ASP A 257 54.44 -2.02 -16.66
C ASP A 257 53.92 -0.88 -17.56
N ASN A 258 53.23 0.12 -17.00
CA ASN A 258 52.68 1.25 -17.74
C ASN A 258 53.79 2.21 -18.27
N ASP A 259 53.69 2.61 -19.54
CA ASP A 259 54.69 3.46 -20.22
C ASP A 259 54.86 4.85 -19.60
N GLU A 260 53.79 5.48 -19.10
CA GLU A 260 53.87 6.79 -18.44
C GLU A 260 54.58 6.66 -17.09
N ILE A 261 54.28 5.61 -16.33
CA ILE A 261 54.92 5.35 -15.04
C ILE A 261 56.40 5.05 -15.20
N ARG A 262 56.78 4.25 -16.20
CA ARG A 262 58.20 4.02 -16.54
C ARG A 262 58.95 5.31 -16.82
N ARG A 263 58.38 6.24 -17.59
CA ARG A 263 58.98 7.57 -17.81
C ARG A 263 59.15 8.39 -16.53
N LYS A 264 58.21 8.31 -15.59
CA LYS A 264 58.31 9.01 -14.30
C LYS A 264 59.35 8.39 -13.36
N LEU A 265 59.53 7.06 -13.42
CA LEU A 265 60.58 6.34 -12.72
C LEU A 265 61.98 6.71 -13.25
N ASP A 266 62.16 6.72 -14.57
CA ASP A 266 63.42 7.12 -15.22
C ASP A 266 63.81 8.57 -14.88
N GLY A 267 62.81 9.45 -14.82
CA GLY A 267 62.98 10.85 -14.40
C GLY A 267 63.11 11.07 -12.89
N GLN A 268 63.06 10.02 -12.06
CA GLN A 268 63.03 10.07 -10.59
C GLN A 268 61.90 10.92 -10.00
N ALA A 269 60.82 11.19 -10.75
CA ALA A 269 59.65 11.88 -10.18
C ALA A 269 58.79 10.93 -9.32
N ILE A 270 58.94 9.62 -9.54
CA ILE A 270 58.40 8.53 -8.73
C ILE A 270 59.55 7.55 -8.45
N ILE A 271 59.60 6.98 -7.25
CA ILE A 271 60.52 5.90 -6.88
C ILE A 271 59.69 4.75 -6.29
N SER A 272 59.86 3.55 -6.84
CA SER A 272 59.25 2.34 -6.32
C SER A 272 60.07 1.81 -5.14
N LEU A 273 59.53 1.85 -3.93
CA LEU A 273 60.21 1.37 -2.71
C LEU A 273 59.99 -0.12 -2.44
N GLY A 274 59.00 -0.74 -3.09
CA GLY A 274 58.65 -2.13 -2.85
C GLY A 274 57.76 -2.32 -1.62
N PRO A 275 57.61 -3.58 -1.15
CA PRO A 275 56.80 -3.92 0.01
C PRO A 275 57.52 -3.58 1.33
N ILE A 276 57.07 -2.52 1.99
CA ILE A 276 57.65 -1.99 3.25
C ILE A 276 56.56 -1.70 4.29
N GLY A 277 56.97 -1.51 5.55
CA GLY A 277 56.06 -1.18 6.66
C GLY A 277 55.42 -2.39 7.35
N GLN A 278 54.29 -2.17 8.02
CA GLN A 278 53.52 -3.19 8.73
C GLN A 278 52.76 -4.13 7.78
N VAL A 279 52.38 -5.30 8.30
CA VAL A 279 51.51 -6.25 7.60
C VAL A 279 50.06 -5.78 7.73
N VAL A 280 49.36 -5.70 6.60
CA VAL A 280 47.96 -5.31 6.50
C VAL A 280 47.09 -6.51 6.17
N TRP A 281 45.81 -6.41 6.51
CA TRP A 281 44.85 -7.49 6.38
C TRP A 281 43.66 -7.08 5.49
N PRO A 282 43.47 -7.71 4.31
CA PRO A 282 42.32 -7.43 3.46
C PRO A 282 41.01 -7.78 4.19
N THR A 283 40.05 -6.88 4.05
CA THR A 283 38.67 -7.03 4.54
C THR A 283 37.80 -7.73 3.49
N SER A 284 36.52 -7.95 3.80
CA SER A 284 35.52 -8.51 2.88
C SER A 284 35.39 -7.80 1.51
N SER A 285 35.91 -6.58 1.36
CA SER A 285 35.97 -5.84 0.08
C SER A 285 37.17 -6.18 -0.80
N VAL A 286 38.08 -7.06 -0.36
CA VAL A 286 39.39 -7.39 -0.95
C VAL A 286 40.38 -6.23 -0.92
N ARG A 287 40.02 -5.08 -1.51
CA ARG A 287 40.90 -3.91 -1.69
C ARG A 287 41.01 -2.98 -0.49
N THR A 288 40.06 -3.06 0.46
CA THR A 288 40.19 -2.33 1.72
C THR A 288 40.96 -3.20 2.70
N VAL A 289 42.08 -2.69 3.19
CA VAL A 289 42.95 -3.39 4.15
C VAL A 289 42.90 -2.70 5.51
N TRP A 290 43.00 -3.49 6.57
CA TRP A 290 43.13 -3.01 7.95
C TRP A 290 44.60 -3.00 8.38
N MET A 291 45.02 -1.89 8.99
CA MET A 291 46.35 -1.71 9.58
C MET A 291 46.27 -1.90 11.09
N PRO A 292 46.73 -3.03 11.65
CA PRO A 292 46.53 -3.35 13.06
C PRO A 292 47.27 -2.41 14.02
N GLU A 293 48.42 -1.86 13.63
CA GLU A 293 49.23 -1.02 14.54
C GLU A 293 48.73 0.42 14.64
N THR A 294 48.15 0.95 13.56
CA THR A 294 47.57 2.31 13.54
C THR A 294 46.05 2.30 13.73
N GLY A 295 45.39 1.15 13.54
CA GLY A 295 43.94 1.00 13.58
C GLY A 295 43.22 1.49 12.32
N LEU A 296 43.92 2.05 11.33
CA LEU A 296 43.34 2.63 10.12
C LEU A 296 42.85 1.56 9.14
N PHE A 297 41.89 1.93 8.29
CA PHE A 297 41.57 1.15 7.08
C PHE A 297 41.99 1.94 5.84
N LEU A 298 42.68 1.28 4.91
CA LEU A 298 43.05 1.87 3.63
C LEU A 298 42.24 1.22 2.52
N LYS A 299 41.47 2.02 1.77
CA LYS A 299 40.77 1.58 0.57
C LYS A 299 41.67 1.82 -0.63
N LEU A 300 42.24 0.75 -1.16
CA LEU A 300 43.23 0.80 -2.24
C LEU A 300 42.57 0.64 -3.61
N SER A 301 43.23 1.14 -4.64
CA SER A 301 42.85 0.89 -6.03
C SER A 301 43.31 -0.48 -6.50
N LEU A 302 42.46 -1.13 -7.31
CA LEU A 302 42.71 -2.42 -7.88
C LEU A 302 42.00 -2.51 -9.26
N ASP A 303 42.76 -2.45 -10.35
CA ASP A 303 42.27 -2.55 -11.74
C ASP A 303 41.92 -4.00 -12.12
N VAL A 304 41.15 -4.65 -11.25
CA VAL A 304 40.60 -6.00 -11.39
C VAL A 304 39.10 -5.89 -11.33
N ARG A 305 38.41 -6.64 -12.19
CA ARG A 305 36.96 -6.70 -12.17
C ARG A 305 36.53 -7.66 -11.06
N ILE A 306 36.10 -7.10 -9.93
CA ILE A 306 35.51 -7.84 -8.82
C ILE A 306 34.02 -7.58 -8.85
N THR A 307 33.22 -8.65 -8.79
CA THR A 307 31.77 -8.62 -9.08
C THR A 307 31.50 -8.14 -10.52
N ASN A 308 30.85 -6.99 -10.70
CA ASN A 308 30.55 -6.43 -12.03
C ASN A 308 31.45 -5.22 -12.41
N PHE A 309 32.30 -4.72 -11.51
CA PHE A 309 33.06 -3.48 -11.71
C PHE A 309 34.56 -3.67 -11.57
N ILE A 310 35.31 -2.87 -12.34
CA ILE A 310 36.73 -2.61 -12.06
C ILE A 310 36.81 -1.84 -10.74
N ARG A 311 37.65 -2.30 -9.82
CA ARG A 311 37.71 -1.76 -8.45
C ARG A 311 38.86 -0.77 -8.24
N ASN A 312 38.97 0.22 -9.15
CA ASN A 312 39.81 1.39 -8.94
C ASN A 312 39.05 2.48 -8.14
N ASN A 313 39.68 3.62 -7.84
CA ASN A 313 39.07 4.70 -7.06
C ASN A 313 38.97 5.99 -7.89
N PRO A 314 37.93 6.12 -8.75
CA PRO A 314 37.69 7.34 -9.53
C PRO A 314 37.71 8.60 -8.66
N THR A 315 38.31 9.67 -9.17
CA THR A 315 38.48 10.93 -8.43
C THR A 315 37.15 11.49 -7.93
N GLU A 316 36.07 11.36 -8.70
CA GLU A 316 34.73 11.78 -8.29
C GLU A 316 34.24 11.02 -7.04
N GLN A 317 34.46 9.71 -6.97
CA GLN A 317 34.08 8.89 -5.82
C GLN A 317 34.92 9.22 -4.58
N ILE A 318 36.22 9.48 -4.77
CA ILE A 318 37.11 9.96 -3.70
C ILE A 318 36.60 11.29 -3.13
N ILE A 319 36.34 12.28 -4.00
CA ILE A 319 35.86 13.60 -3.59
C ILE A 319 34.52 13.46 -2.84
N ARG A 320 33.59 12.65 -3.37
CA ARG A 320 32.30 12.39 -2.74
C ARG A 320 32.45 11.85 -1.32
N ALA A 321 33.33 10.87 -1.12
CA ALA A 321 33.56 10.25 0.19
C ALA A 321 34.18 11.24 1.21
N ILE A 322 35.10 12.09 0.75
CA ILE A 322 35.72 13.14 1.57
C ILE A 322 34.70 14.24 1.91
N ASP A 323 33.89 14.67 0.95
CA ASP A 323 32.82 15.65 1.17
C ASP A 323 31.75 15.12 2.13
N ALA A 324 31.33 13.87 1.98
CA ALA A 324 30.46 13.20 2.95
C ALA A 324 31.07 13.25 4.36
N SER A 325 32.37 12.96 4.48
CA SER A 325 33.06 12.99 5.78
C SER A 325 33.18 14.41 6.35
N ARG A 326 33.35 15.44 5.52
CA ARG A 326 33.30 16.85 5.95
C ARG A 326 31.93 17.23 6.51
N LEU A 327 30.86 16.77 5.85
CA LEU A 327 29.48 16.97 6.29
C LEU A 327 29.23 16.26 7.64
N LEU A 328 29.71 15.02 7.78
CA LEU A 328 29.59 14.26 9.02
C LEU A 328 30.31 14.92 10.21
N ASN A 329 31.48 15.51 10.00
CA ASN A 329 32.24 16.20 11.05
C ASN A 329 31.52 17.42 11.65
N LYS A 330 30.39 17.85 11.05
CA LYS A 330 29.59 19.00 11.51
C LYS A 330 28.38 18.58 12.33
N ILE A 331 28.12 17.29 12.43
CA ILE A 331 27.11 16.71 13.30
C ILE A 331 27.74 16.60 14.70
N GLY A 332 27.14 17.27 15.69
CA GLY A 332 27.69 17.32 17.04
C GLY A 332 27.76 15.93 17.70
N PRO A 333 28.64 15.74 18.71
CA PRO A 333 28.82 14.46 19.38
C PRO A 333 27.55 13.90 20.05
N ASP A 334 26.62 14.77 20.48
CA ASP A 334 25.37 14.39 21.17
C ASP A 334 24.25 13.85 20.26
N GLU A 335 24.32 14.05 18.93
CA GLU A 335 23.14 13.84 18.06
C GLU A 335 23.03 12.42 17.46
N SER A 336 24.08 11.58 17.53
CA SER A 336 24.05 10.24 16.92
C SER A 336 24.89 9.13 17.56
N GLN A 337 25.86 9.43 18.44
CA GLN A 337 26.98 8.51 18.68
C GLN A 337 26.80 7.41 19.73
N GLU A 338 25.75 7.42 20.57
CA GLU A 338 25.55 6.33 21.54
C GLU A 338 25.20 5.01 20.84
N ASN A 339 24.24 5.03 19.93
CA ASN A 339 23.74 3.84 19.25
C ASN A 339 24.23 3.70 17.79
N LEU A 340 24.67 4.78 17.15
CA LEU A 340 25.13 4.77 15.75
C LEU A 340 26.49 5.47 15.60
N ARG A 341 27.52 4.70 15.24
CA ARG A 341 28.86 5.23 14.99
C ARG A 341 29.18 5.21 13.50
N LEU A 342 29.65 6.34 12.97
CA LEU A 342 30.08 6.45 11.58
C LEU A 342 31.61 6.51 11.54
N LEU A 343 32.22 5.77 10.62
CA LEU A 343 33.68 5.81 10.40
C LEU A 343 33.98 6.71 9.20
N PRO A 344 34.40 7.98 9.43
CA PRO A 344 34.66 8.93 8.35
C PRO A 344 35.92 8.56 7.56
N GLU A 345 35.97 9.04 6.32
CA GLU A 345 37.18 9.07 5.51
C GLU A 345 37.98 10.32 5.91
N LEU A 346 39.19 10.10 6.43
CA LEU A 346 40.07 11.13 6.99
C LEU A 346 40.77 11.92 5.89
N ALA A 347 41.27 11.20 4.89
CA ALA A 347 41.98 11.75 3.75
C ALA A 347 41.96 10.80 2.56
N ALA A 348 42.36 11.30 1.41
CA ALA A 348 42.60 10.52 0.21
C ALA A 348 43.74 11.13 -0.60
N GLN A 349 44.47 10.29 -1.32
CA GLN A 349 45.57 10.71 -2.18
C GLN A 349 45.46 10.02 -3.55
N THR A 350 45.94 10.70 -4.59
CA THR A 350 46.17 10.14 -5.92
C THR A 350 47.28 10.91 -6.65
N LEU A 351 47.67 10.48 -7.83
CA LEU A 351 48.64 11.15 -8.68
C LEU A 351 47.96 11.98 -9.77
N LYS A 352 48.48 13.17 -10.05
CA LYS A 352 48.08 14.04 -11.17
C LYS A 352 48.71 13.55 -12.47
N ILE A 353 48.37 12.32 -12.84
CA ILE A 353 48.79 11.70 -14.09
C ILE A 353 47.53 11.35 -14.86
N PRO A 354 47.27 12.00 -16.01
CA PRO A 354 46.07 11.76 -16.80
C PRO A 354 45.82 10.27 -17.02
N GLU A 355 44.56 9.86 -16.82
CA GLU A 355 44.03 8.49 -17.00
C GLU A 355 44.47 7.49 -15.92
N LEU A 356 45.39 7.86 -15.02
CA LEU A 356 45.89 6.99 -13.94
C LEU A 356 45.47 7.47 -12.55
N GLU A 357 44.71 8.57 -12.44
CA GLU A 357 44.23 9.10 -11.17
C GLU A 357 43.38 8.05 -10.42
N ALA A 358 42.53 7.31 -11.15
CA ALA A 358 41.70 6.28 -10.53
C ALA A 358 42.53 5.09 -10.04
N SER A 359 43.63 4.76 -10.72
CA SER A 359 44.48 3.59 -10.45
C SER A 359 45.46 3.79 -9.29
N PHE A 360 45.81 5.03 -8.95
CA PHE A 360 46.62 5.38 -7.77
C PHE A 360 45.79 5.85 -6.56
N GLY A 361 44.47 5.98 -6.73
CA GLY A 361 43.60 6.50 -5.69
C GLY A 361 43.63 5.65 -4.41
N ILE A 362 43.87 6.28 -3.27
CA ILE A 362 43.79 5.68 -1.95
C ILE A 362 42.93 6.54 -1.03
N VAL A 363 42.10 5.90 -0.20
CA VAL A 363 41.31 6.56 0.85
C VAL A 363 41.70 6.00 2.22
N TYR A 364 41.99 6.90 3.15
CA TYR A 364 42.34 6.62 4.55
C TYR A 364 41.10 6.78 5.42
N ARG A 365 40.63 5.70 6.02
CA ARG A 365 39.45 5.67 6.88
C ARG A 365 39.81 5.56 8.35
N ALA A 366 39.01 6.22 9.18
CA ALA A 366 39.08 6.05 10.62
C ALA A 366 38.84 4.60 11.07
N GLY A 367 39.59 4.20 12.09
CA GLY A 367 39.41 2.93 12.79
C GLY A 367 38.48 3.02 14.00
N LEU A 368 38.29 1.87 14.65
CA LEU A 368 37.77 1.79 16.02
C LEU A 368 38.93 1.65 17.00
N GLU A 369 38.74 2.14 18.22
CA GLU A 369 39.64 1.84 19.33
C GLU A 369 39.67 0.33 19.61
N ALA A 370 40.81 -0.20 20.05
CA ALA A 370 41.02 -1.64 20.22
C ALA A 370 39.96 -2.33 21.09
N SER A 371 39.51 -1.68 22.17
CA SER A 371 38.47 -2.21 23.06
C SER A 371 37.09 -2.31 22.40
N ALA A 372 36.73 -1.34 21.55
CA ALA A 372 35.49 -1.33 20.78
C ALA A 372 35.57 -2.34 19.63
N LEU A 373 36.71 -2.42 18.93
CA LEU A 373 36.95 -3.35 17.83
C LEU A 373 36.82 -4.81 18.29
N ALA A 374 37.37 -5.14 19.48
CA ALA A 374 37.28 -6.48 20.06
C ALA A 374 35.83 -6.98 20.23
N LYS A 375 34.87 -6.07 20.43
CA LYS A 375 33.44 -6.34 20.61
C LYS A 375 32.60 -6.16 19.33
N THR A 376 33.21 -5.84 18.19
CA THR A 376 32.51 -5.46 16.96
C THR A 376 32.71 -6.50 15.86
N ARG A 377 31.64 -6.88 15.15
CA ARG A 377 31.68 -7.84 14.03
C ARG A 377 30.95 -7.32 12.81
N ILE A 378 31.43 -7.68 11.62
CA ILE A 378 30.70 -7.44 10.37
C ILE A 378 29.42 -8.28 10.34
N LEU A 379 28.29 -7.65 10.04
CA LEU A 379 27.00 -8.36 10.05
C LEU A 379 26.89 -9.37 8.90
N GLY A 380 27.49 -9.06 7.74
CA GLY A 380 27.46 -9.94 6.57
C GLY A 380 27.99 -11.35 6.85
N SER A 381 29.07 -11.48 7.63
CA SER A 381 29.61 -12.80 7.99
C SER A 381 28.77 -13.52 9.05
N LEU A 382 28.01 -12.78 9.87
CA LEU A 382 27.18 -13.37 10.92
C LEU A 382 25.89 -13.99 10.37
N VAL A 383 25.45 -13.53 9.19
CA VAL A 383 24.24 -14.05 8.52
C VAL A 383 24.54 -15.02 7.37
N GLU A 384 25.82 -15.28 7.08
CA GLU A 384 26.22 -16.30 6.12
C GLU A 384 26.31 -17.65 6.84
N GLU A 385 25.50 -18.62 6.40
CA GLU A 385 25.46 -19.95 7.00
C GLU A 385 26.82 -20.65 6.86
N ASN A 386 27.31 -21.25 7.95
CA ASN A 386 28.55 -21.99 7.93
C ASN A 386 28.36 -23.28 7.10
N LEU A 387 29.11 -23.44 6.02
CA LEU A 387 28.98 -24.59 5.11
C LEU A 387 29.36 -25.94 5.77
N GLU A 388 30.15 -25.93 6.85
CA GLU A 388 30.59 -27.12 7.56
C GLU A 388 29.60 -27.54 8.65
N THR A 389 29.10 -26.62 9.46
CA THR A 389 28.17 -26.92 10.56
C THR A 389 26.70 -26.83 10.12
N GLY A 390 26.40 -25.96 9.16
CA GLY A 390 25.04 -25.59 8.75
C GLY A 390 24.40 -24.56 9.70
N GLU A 391 25.16 -24.04 10.67
CA GLU A 391 24.67 -23.07 11.65
C GLU A 391 24.93 -21.63 11.22
N LEU A 392 24.09 -20.73 11.73
CA LEU A 392 24.23 -19.29 11.55
C LEU A 392 25.11 -18.69 12.65
N PRO A 393 26.26 -18.05 12.34
CA PRO A 393 27.17 -17.53 13.38
C PRO A 393 26.53 -16.49 14.33
N LEU A 394 25.51 -15.75 13.88
CA LEU A 394 24.73 -14.84 14.72
C LEU A 394 24.11 -15.53 15.95
N LEU A 395 23.80 -16.82 15.86
CA LEU A 395 23.20 -17.58 16.97
C LEU A 395 24.11 -17.62 18.19
N HIS A 396 25.43 -17.50 18.04
CA HIS A 396 26.33 -17.42 19.19
C HIS A 396 25.98 -16.24 20.10
N TYR A 397 25.73 -15.05 19.52
CA TYR A 397 25.39 -13.86 20.28
C TYR A 397 23.99 -13.96 20.89
N ILE A 398 23.02 -14.51 20.15
CA ILE A 398 21.66 -14.74 20.65
C ILE A 398 21.67 -15.72 21.83
N ASN A 399 22.40 -16.84 21.70
CA ASN A 399 22.55 -17.85 22.75
C ASN A 399 23.29 -17.28 23.97
N GLN A 400 24.34 -16.49 23.75
CA GLN A 400 25.05 -15.80 24.82
C GLN A 400 24.12 -14.84 25.58
N ALA A 401 23.31 -14.06 24.87
CA ALA A 401 22.34 -13.15 25.47
C ALA A 401 21.29 -13.89 26.30
N ALA A 402 20.77 -15.02 25.79
CA ALA A 402 19.82 -15.84 26.52
C ALA A 402 20.44 -16.44 27.80
N GLN A 403 21.69 -16.93 27.70
CA GLN A 403 22.43 -17.45 28.85
C GLN A 403 22.66 -16.38 29.92
N VAL A 404 23.06 -15.17 29.53
CA VAL A 404 23.28 -14.05 30.46
C VAL A 404 21.97 -13.59 31.10
N ALA A 405 20.87 -13.60 30.36
CA ALA A 405 19.53 -13.32 30.86
C ALA A 405 18.92 -14.50 31.66
N ASN A 406 19.64 -15.62 31.79
CA ASN A 406 19.18 -16.85 32.44
C ASN A 406 17.81 -17.35 31.91
N THR A 407 17.65 -17.34 30.58
CA THR A 407 16.45 -17.78 29.85
C THR A 407 16.81 -18.67 28.67
N SER A 408 15.81 -19.30 28.04
CA SER A 408 15.97 -20.02 26.77
C SER A 408 15.66 -19.11 25.58
N VAL A 409 16.13 -19.50 24.39
CA VAL A 409 15.84 -18.78 23.14
C VAL A 409 14.41 -19.09 22.71
N THR A 410 13.45 -18.39 23.28
CA THR A 410 12.02 -18.46 22.93
C THR A 410 11.68 -17.44 21.85
N LYS A 411 10.49 -17.56 21.25
CA LYS A 411 9.93 -16.57 20.32
C LYS A 411 9.95 -15.16 20.90
N ASP A 412 9.48 -15.00 22.14
CA ASP A 412 9.38 -13.69 22.80
C ASP A 412 10.77 -13.09 23.05
N PHE A 413 11.73 -13.91 23.50
CA PHE A 413 13.11 -13.47 23.68
C PHE A 413 13.73 -12.96 22.36
N ILE A 414 13.50 -13.67 21.25
CA ILE A 414 13.97 -13.25 19.93
C ILE A 414 13.31 -11.95 19.48
N CYS A 415 12.00 -11.79 19.74
CA CYS A 415 11.30 -10.54 19.47
C CYS A 415 11.88 -9.36 20.26
N ASP A 416 12.20 -9.55 21.55
CA ASP A 416 12.82 -8.52 22.39
C ASP A 416 14.24 -8.19 21.94
N TRP A 417 15.04 -9.21 21.62
CA TRP A 417 16.38 -9.05 21.06
C TRP A 417 16.33 -8.28 19.73
N TRP A 418 15.35 -8.58 18.87
CA TRP A 418 15.14 -7.89 17.61
C TRP A 418 14.67 -6.45 17.79
N ALA A 419 13.76 -6.18 18.73
CA ALA A 419 13.37 -4.82 19.08
C ALA A 419 14.58 -4.00 19.54
N GLN A 420 15.48 -4.59 20.33
CA GLN A 420 16.74 -3.97 20.71
C GLN A 420 17.66 -3.73 19.49
N TYR A 421 17.74 -4.68 18.56
CA TYR A 421 18.45 -4.50 17.30
C TYR A 421 17.95 -3.27 16.53
N ILE A 422 16.63 -3.12 16.37
CA ILE A 422 16.01 -1.97 15.67
C ILE A 422 16.31 -0.64 16.38
N LYS A 423 16.32 -0.61 17.72
CA LYS A 423 16.65 0.59 18.52
C LYS A 423 18.08 1.07 18.31
N VAL A 424 19.02 0.18 18.01
CA VAL A 424 20.44 0.54 17.81
C VAL A 424 20.87 0.61 16.35
N SER A 425 20.00 0.24 15.41
CA SER A 425 20.29 0.25 13.96
C SER A 425 19.38 1.19 13.18
N LEU A 426 18.17 0.74 12.85
CA LEU A 426 17.23 1.43 11.98
C LEU A 426 16.78 2.78 12.55
N LEU A 427 16.44 2.82 13.83
CA LEU A 427 15.92 4.02 14.48
C LEU A 427 16.92 5.19 14.46
N PRO A 428 18.17 5.04 14.94
CA PRO A 428 19.14 6.15 14.90
C PRO A 428 19.53 6.54 13.48
N ALA A 429 19.58 5.60 12.52
CA ALA A 429 19.84 5.92 11.12
C ALA A 429 18.69 6.72 10.48
N LEU A 430 17.44 6.39 10.82
CA LEU A 430 16.26 7.14 10.37
C LEU A 430 16.24 8.54 10.97
N GLU A 431 16.56 8.69 12.26
CA GLU A 431 16.66 10.01 12.91
C GLU A 431 17.81 10.84 12.34
N LEU A 432 18.95 10.22 12.03
CA LEU A 432 20.04 10.88 11.31
C LEU A 432 19.55 11.44 9.98
N PHE A 433 18.88 10.62 9.16
CA PHE A 433 18.30 11.05 7.89
C PHE A 433 17.28 12.18 8.09
N ALA A 434 16.37 12.03 9.05
CA ALA A 434 15.34 13.02 9.34
C ALA A 434 15.93 14.38 9.73
N LYS A 435 16.95 14.41 10.59
CA LYS A 435 17.53 15.66 11.11
C LYS A 435 18.51 16.31 10.14
N THR A 436 19.26 15.51 9.39
CA THR A 436 20.44 15.98 8.64
C THR A 436 20.36 15.78 7.14
N GLY A 437 19.41 14.97 6.66
CA GLY A 437 19.31 14.57 5.27
C GLY A 437 20.35 13.53 4.83
N ILE A 438 21.11 12.94 5.76
CA ILE A 438 22.13 11.93 5.43
C ILE A 438 21.49 10.54 5.34
N SER A 439 21.56 9.94 4.15
CA SER A 439 21.25 8.54 3.92
C SER A 439 22.53 7.72 3.85
N LEU A 440 22.60 6.65 4.64
CA LEU A 440 23.76 5.78 4.76
C LEU A 440 23.68 4.57 3.81
N GLU A 441 24.82 4.15 3.25
CA GLU A 441 24.96 2.84 2.56
C GLU A 441 25.18 1.72 3.60
N ALA A 442 24.26 1.60 4.55
CA ALA A 442 24.36 0.68 5.68
C ALA A 442 23.86 -0.74 5.33
N HIS A 443 24.39 -1.36 4.27
CA HIS A 443 24.15 -2.78 3.98
C HIS A 443 25.07 -3.68 4.83
N LEU A 444 24.82 -5.00 4.88
CA LEU A 444 25.49 -5.91 5.84
C LEU A 444 27.02 -6.00 5.73
N GLN A 445 27.61 -5.77 4.54
CA GLN A 445 29.08 -5.71 4.39
C GLN A 445 29.71 -4.39 4.89
N ASN A 446 28.94 -3.30 4.93
CA ASN A 446 29.36 -1.98 5.41
C ASN A 446 28.86 -1.68 6.82
N SER A 447 28.13 -2.63 7.41
CA SER A 447 27.52 -2.53 8.73
C SER A 447 28.20 -3.51 9.68
N LEU A 448 28.78 -2.98 10.73
CA LEU A 448 29.32 -3.75 11.84
C LEU A 448 28.44 -3.55 13.06
N MET A 449 28.26 -4.59 13.85
CA MET A 449 27.50 -4.52 15.09
C MET A 449 28.41 -4.77 16.28
N ARG A 450 28.36 -3.86 17.25
CA ARG A 450 29.01 -4.05 18.55
C ARG A 450 28.05 -4.78 19.48
N PHE A 451 28.53 -5.86 20.08
CA PHE A 451 27.78 -6.66 21.03
C PHE A 451 28.32 -6.51 22.45
N GLU A 452 27.42 -6.55 23.43
CA GLU A 452 27.75 -6.67 24.85
C GLU A 452 26.92 -7.79 25.45
N ASN A 453 27.59 -8.83 25.96
CA ASN A 453 26.93 -10.02 26.49
C ASN A 453 25.90 -10.63 25.52
N GLY A 454 26.17 -10.61 24.22
CA GLY A 454 25.25 -11.11 23.19
C GLY A 454 24.18 -10.12 22.70
N ILE A 455 24.00 -8.97 23.36
CA ILE A 455 23.01 -7.96 23.01
C ILE A 455 23.61 -6.93 22.04
N PRO A 456 22.92 -6.56 20.94
CA PRO A 456 23.37 -5.49 20.06
C PRO A 456 23.22 -4.13 20.77
N ILE A 457 24.31 -3.37 20.84
CA ILE A 457 24.35 -2.09 21.55
C ILE A 457 24.66 -0.89 20.65
N GLN A 458 25.34 -1.10 19.52
CA GLN A 458 25.71 0.00 18.63
C GLN A 458 25.96 -0.50 17.20
N LEU A 459 25.30 0.12 16.23
CA LEU A 459 25.60 -0.05 14.82
C LEU A 459 26.81 0.84 14.44
N VAL A 460 27.82 0.27 13.81
CA VAL A 460 28.96 0.98 13.23
C VAL A 460 28.86 0.89 11.71
N VAL A 461 28.79 2.03 11.03
CA VAL A 461 28.72 2.10 9.56
C VAL A 461 30.03 2.66 9.01
N ARG A 462 30.57 1.96 8.01
CA ARG A 462 31.80 2.35 7.29
C ARG A 462 31.51 2.61 5.81
N ASP A 463 32.51 3.13 5.12
CA ASP A 463 32.50 3.46 3.69
C ASP A 463 31.56 4.63 3.35
N MET A 464 32.13 5.84 3.36
CA MET A 464 31.36 7.05 3.08
C MET A 464 31.20 7.31 1.59
N GLU A 465 31.74 6.45 0.73
CA GLU A 465 31.65 6.62 -0.71
C GLU A 465 30.19 6.61 -1.19
N GLY A 466 29.31 5.76 -0.67
CA GLY A 466 27.92 5.69 -1.13
C GLY A 466 26.91 6.51 -0.34
N VAL A 467 27.38 7.34 0.60
CA VAL A 467 26.53 8.26 1.38
C VAL A 467 25.88 9.28 0.45
N SER A 468 24.60 9.55 0.69
CA SER A 468 23.80 10.51 -0.05
C SER A 468 23.28 11.58 0.91
N VAL A 469 23.47 12.86 0.58
CA VAL A 469 23.05 13.97 1.44
C VAL A 469 22.04 14.84 0.70
N VAL A 470 20.89 15.10 1.33
CA VAL A 470 19.87 15.97 0.77
C VAL A 470 20.41 17.40 0.64
N LYS A 471 20.39 17.93 -0.58
CA LYS A 471 20.99 19.24 -0.91
C LYS A 471 20.43 20.40 -0.08
N ASP A 472 19.12 20.40 0.14
CA ASP A 472 18.41 21.47 0.86
C ASP A 472 18.29 21.19 2.37
N SER A 473 19.09 20.25 2.91
CA SER A 473 19.10 19.96 4.34
C SER A 473 19.86 21.03 5.14
N VAL A 474 19.77 20.93 6.47
CA VAL A 474 20.54 21.78 7.39
C VAL A 474 22.04 21.78 7.09
N LEU A 475 22.59 20.68 6.58
CA LEU A 475 24.02 20.57 6.26
C LEU A 475 24.41 21.31 4.98
N GLY A 476 23.50 21.44 4.01
CA GLY A 476 23.72 22.24 2.80
C GLY A 476 24.07 23.70 3.10
N THR A 477 23.58 24.23 4.23
CA THR A 477 23.86 25.61 4.66
C THR A 477 25.05 25.73 5.62
N ARG A 478 25.42 24.66 6.33
CA ARG A 478 26.45 24.66 7.39
C ARG A 478 27.86 24.35 6.90
N CYS A 479 28.02 23.88 5.67
CA CYS A 479 29.28 23.36 5.13
C CYS A 479 29.65 24.02 3.79
N PRO A 480 29.97 25.33 3.74
CA PRO A 480 30.33 26.02 2.51
C PRO A 480 31.58 25.46 1.81
N GLU A 481 32.42 24.68 2.53
CA GLU A 481 33.56 23.98 1.97
C GLU A 481 33.20 22.86 0.99
N VAL A 482 31.97 22.33 1.05
CA VAL A 482 31.48 21.34 0.08
C VAL A 482 30.79 22.09 -1.05
N LYS A 483 31.33 21.97 -2.26
CA LYS A 483 30.82 22.70 -3.43
C LYS A 483 29.40 22.26 -3.76
N HIS A 484 28.58 23.18 -4.28
CA HIS A 484 27.18 22.91 -4.66
C HIS A 484 27.01 21.91 -5.83
N ASP A 485 28.06 21.65 -6.60
CA ASP A 485 28.14 20.69 -7.71
C ASP A 485 28.79 19.35 -7.31
N SER A 486 29.10 19.15 -6.02
CA SER A 486 29.62 17.87 -5.52
C SER A 486 28.58 16.75 -5.71
N SER A 487 29.06 15.57 -6.10
CA SER A 487 28.23 14.37 -6.30
C SER A 487 27.73 13.73 -5.00
N VAL A 488 28.02 14.34 -3.85
CA VAL A 488 27.46 13.99 -2.54
C VAL A 488 26.01 14.47 -2.37
N TRP A 489 25.60 15.46 -3.15
CA TRP A 489 24.26 16.06 -3.06
C TRP A 489 23.23 15.28 -3.87
N TYR A 490 22.10 14.98 -3.23
CA TYR A 490 20.96 14.28 -3.82
C TYR A 490 19.66 15.04 -3.56
N SER A 491 18.63 14.75 -4.35
CA SER A 491 17.27 15.12 -3.97
C SER A 491 16.81 14.32 -2.75
N THR A 492 15.81 14.82 -2.04
CA THR A 492 15.19 14.12 -0.90
C THR A 492 14.71 12.72 -1.29
N ASP A 493 14.07 12.60 -2.45
CA ASP A 493 13.48 11.35 -2.91
C ASP A 493 14.55 10.31 -3.27
N GLU A 494 15.63 10.71 -3.94
CA GLU A 494 16.74 9.80 -4.26
C GLU A 494 17.47 9.33 -3.00
N ALA A 495 17.74 10.23 -2.05
CA ALA A 495 18.38 9.86 -0.79
C ALA A 495 17.48 8.92 0.03
N TRP A 496 16.17 9.20 0.09
CA TRP A 496 15.20 8.33 0.76
C TRP A 496 15.03 6.97 0.08
N PHE A 497 15.07 6.95 -1.25
CA PHE A 497 15.06 5.72 -2.05
C PHE A 497 16.26 4.82 -1.69
N ARG A 498 17.47 5.41 -1.62
CA ARG A 498 18.70 4.72 -1.22
C ARG A 498 18.63 4.24 0.23
N PHE A 499 18.09 5.04 1.15
CA PHE A 499 17.86 4.64 2.54
C PHE A 499 17.03 3.35 2.62
N LYS A 500 15.87 3.32 1.95
CA LYS A 500 14.98 2.15 1.91
C LYS A 500 15.69 0.91 1.38
N TYR A 501 16.43 1.05 0.27
CA TYR A 501 17.16 -0.09 -0.27
C TYR A 501 18.24 -0.58 0.69
N TYR A 502 19.19 0.27 1.08
CA TYR A 502 20.37 -0.21 1.79
C TYR A 502 20.07 -0.73 3.19
N LEU A 503 19.23 -0.02 3.93
CA LEU A 503 18.98 -0.34 5.34
C LEU A 503 17.76 -1.24 5.54
N VAL A 504 16.69 -1.10 4.75
CA VAL A 504 15.48 -1.92 4.93
C VAL A 504 15.59 -3.22 4.14
N VAL A 505 15.90 -3.14 2.84
CA VAL A 505 15.98 -4.34 1.97
C VAL A 505 17.32 -5.06 2.12
N ASN A 506 18.44 -4.35 1.97
CA ASN A 506 19.77 -4.94 1.87
C ASN A 506 20.46 -5.17 3.23
N HIS A 507 19.70 -5.03 4.31
CA HIS A 507 20.16 -5.20 5.68
C HIS A 507 19.08 -5.90 6.51
N LEU A 508 17.98 -5.23 6.84
CA LEU A 508 16.99 -5.81 7.76
C LEU A 508 16.29 -7.03 7.17
N ALA A 509 15.87 -7.00 5.90
CA ALA A 509 15.18 -8.12 5.29
C ALA A 509 16.04 -9.40 5.29
N HIS A 510 17.34 -9.28 5.02
CA HIS A 510 18.25 -10.43 5.06
C HIS A 510 18.45 -10.94 6.49
N LEU A 511 18.62 -10.05 7.48
CA LEU A 511 18.69 -10.47 8.90
C LEU A 511 17.40 -11.14 9.38
N ILE A 512 16.23 -10.60 9.04
CA ILE A 512 14.93 -11.17 9.38
C ILE A 512 14.80 -12.56 8.79
N GLY A 513 15.08 -12.72 7.50
CA GLY A 513 15.05 -14.03 6.84
C GLY A 513 16.04 -15.01 7.46
N ALA A 514 17.25 -14.58 7.80
CA ALA A 514 18.23 -15.42 8.46
C ALA A 514 17.79 -15.84 9.88
N ILE A 515 17.29 -14.93 10.70
CA ILE A 515 16.83 -15.24 12.07
C ILE A 515 15.61 -16.17 12.02
N ALA A 516 14.63 -15.91 11.16
CA ALA A 516 13.42 -16.71 11.06
C ALA A 516 13.68 -18.18 10.64
N ARG A 517 14.75 -18.44 9.86
CA ARG A 517 15.15 -19.81 9.49
C ARG A 517 15.74 -20.62 10.64
N PHE A 518 16.35 -19.96 11.63
CA PHE A 518 17.18 -20.61 12.66
C PHE A 518 16.68 -20.43 14.09
N CYS A 519 15.70 -19.55 14.31
CA CYS A 519 15.12 -19.27 15.61
C CYS A 519 13.62 -19.62 15.62
N PRO A 520 13.02 -19.87 16.79
CA PRO A 520 11.59 -20.17 16.90
C PRO A 520 10.73 -18.90 16.73
N THR A 521 10.80 -18.27 15.55
CA THR A 521 10.07 -17.07 15.16
C THR A 521 9.77 -17.11 13.66
N THR A 522 8.93 -16.20 13.18
CA THR A 522 8.62 -16.05 11.75
C THR A 522 9.13 -14.71 11.22
N GLU A 523 9.28 -14.57 9.89
CA GLU A 523 9.55 -13.25 9.32
C GLU A 523 8.43 -12.25 9.64
N ASP A 524 7.18 -12.73 9.66
CA ASP A 524 5.98 -11.95 9.99
C ASP A 524 6.11 -11.32 11.38
N ASP A 525 6.50 -12.11 12.37
CA ASP A 525 6.75 -11.64 13.74
C ASP A 525 7.82 -10.55 13.79
N LEU A 526 8.96 -10.77 13.11
CA LEU A 526 10.07 -9.82 13.15
C LEU A 526 9.73 -8.50 12.42
N TRP A 527 9.05 -8.55 11.28
CA TRP A 527 8.58 -7.35 10.59
C TRP A 527 7.52 -6.60 11.40
N ARG A 528 6.62 -7.31 12.08
CA ARG A 528 5.65 -6.71 13.01
C ARG A 528 6.36 -6.00 14.15
N ILE A 529 7.37 -6.61 14.76
CA ILE A 529 8.18 -5.98 15.82
C ILE A 529 8.98 -4.79 15.29
N THR A 530 9.49 -4.85 14.06
CA THR A 530 10.11 -3.68 13.42
C THR A 530 9.12 -2.52 13.31
N GLY A 531 7.91 -2.78 12.80
CA GLY A 531 6.85 -1.78 12.72
C GLY A 531 6.46 -1.21 14.08
N GLN A 532 6.28 -2.07 15.09
CA GLN A 532 5.93 -1.66 16.45
C GLN A 532 7.02 -0.81 17.10
N THR A 533 8.29 -1.24 17.01
CA THR A 533 9.42 -0.51 17.58
C THR A 533 9.60 0.86 16.90
N LEU A 534 9.39 0.93 15.59
CA LEU A 534 9.35 2.17 14.85
C LEU A 534 8.15 3.05 15.22
N PHE A 535 7.01 2.49 15.61
CA PHE A 535 5.88 3.28 16.04
C PHE A 535 6.10 3.86 17.46
N ASP A 536 6.54 3.03 18.40
CA ASP A 536 6.60 3.37 19.83
C ASP A 536 7.76 4.29 20.22
N ALA A 537 8.88 4.22 19.52
CA ALA A 537 10.07 4.95 19.98
C ALA A 537 9.90 6.47 19.84
N ASN A 538 10.39 7.22 20.83
CA ASN A 538 10.39 8.69 20.78
C ASN A 538 11.25 9.20 19.62
N LYS A 539 10.71 10.12 18.82
CA LYS A 539 11.27 10.56 17.53
C LYS A 539 11.02 12.04 17.29
N SER A 540 11.84 12.65 16.46
CA SER A 540 11.58 13.99 15.94
C SER A 540 10.32 14.01 15.06
N GLU A 541 9.68 15.17 14.90
CA GLU A 541 8.49 15.30 14.02
C GLU A 541 8.78 14.84 12.58
N GLN A 542 9.98 15.15 12.08
CA GLN A 542 10.41 14.69 10.76
C GLN A 542 10.70 13.18 10.74
N GLY A 543 11.23 12.62 11.83
CA GLY A 543 11.38 11.18 12.02
C GLY A 543 10.04 10.44 11.99
N LYS A 544 9.00 10.97 12.66
CA LYS A 544 7.63 10.44 12.59
C LYS A 544 7.10 10.40 11.16
N SER A 545 7.31 11.47 10.39
CA SER A 545 6.94 11.53 8.97
C SER A 545 7.62 10.43 8.15
N TYR A 546 8.94 10.23 8.29
CA TYR A 546 9.63 9.19 7.55
C TYR A 546 9.28 7.77 7.99
N VAL A 547 8.99 7.55 9.27
CA VAL A 547 8.40 6.28 9.72
C VAL A 547 7.05 6.04 9.06
N GLN A 548 6.16 7.03 9.05
CA GLN A 548 4.87 6.90 8.40
C GLN A 548 5.01 6.61 6.91
N GLN A 549 5.91 7.31 6.21
CA GLN A 549 6.21 7.03 4.80
C GLN A 549 6.72 5.60 4.59
N LEU A 550 7.65 5.13 5.42
CA LEU A 550 8.17 3.77 5.33
C LEU A 550 7.08 2.72 5.56
N LEU A 551 6.18 2.95 6.53
CA LEU A 551 5.05 2.07 6.83
C LEU A 551 3.95 2.11 5.76
N GLN A 552 3.88 3.17 4.95
CA GLN A 552 2.87 3.38 3.89
C GLN A 552 3.34 3.00 2.48
N THR A 553 4.66 2.91 2.28
CA THR A 553 5.22 2.63 0.97
C THR A 553 4.95 1.18 0.59
N ARG A 554 4.04 0.92 -0.35
CA ARG A 554 3.64 -0.45 -0.75
C ARG A 554 4.81 -1.33 -1.22
N GLU A 555 5.76 -0.74 -1.93
CA GLU A 555 6.90 -1.45 -2.49
C GLU A 555 8.23 -0.84 -2.04
N LEU A 556 9.16 -1.69 -1.64
CA LEU A 556 10.53 -1.31 -1.37
C LEU A 556 11.38 -1.48 -2.62
N PRO A 557 12.30 -0.55 -2.90
CA PRO A 557 13.22 -0.69 -4.00
C PRO A 557 14.26 -1.77 -3.70
N ALA A 558 14.43 -2.70 -4.65
CA ALA A 558 15.50 -3.69 -4.63
C ALA A 558 16.35 -3.56 -5.91
N LYS A 559 17.66 -3.55 -5.74
CA LYS A 559 18.59 -3.52 -6.87
C LYS A 559 18.55 -4.86 -7.61
N ALA A 560 18.36 -4.80 -8.91
CA ALA A 560 18.35 -5.97 -9.80
C ALA A 560 19.77 -6.21 -10.34
N ASN A 561 20.59 -6.91 -9.57
CA ASN A 561 22.01 -7.14 -9.85
C ASN A 561 22.24 -8.07 -11.04
N MET A 562 21.40 -9.08 -11.21
CA MET A 562 21.48 -10.00 -12.36
C MET A 562 21.09 -9.26 -13.65
N LEU A 563 19.96 -8.55 -13.67
CA LEU A 563 19.52 -7.74 -14.82
C LEU A 563 20.50 -6.61 -15.13
N SER A 564 21.05 -5.94 -14.11
CA SER A 564 22.07 -4.90 -14.31
C SER A 564 23.34 -5.46 -14.94
N THR A 565 23.72 -6.70 -14.61
CA THR A 565 24.86 -7.40 -15.21
C THR A 565 24.55 -7.79 -16.65
N PHE A 566 23.38 -8.37 -16.89
CA PHE A 566 22.90 -8.75 -18.22
C PHE A 566 22.85 -7.55 -19.19
N GLN A 567 22.28 -6.42 -18.73
CA GLN A 567 22.11 -5.20 -19.55
C GLN A 567 23.38 -4.32 -19.59
N LYS A 568 24.52 -4.77 -19.03
CA LYS A 568 25.76 -3.98 -18.93
C LYS A 568 25.54 -2.58 -18.30
N SER A 569 24.56 -2.45 -17.40
CA SER A 569 24.09 -1.18 -16.83
C SER A 569 24.66 -0.90 -15.43
N GLY A 570 25.94 -1.23 -15.21
CA GLY A 570 26.55 -1.12 -13.87
C GLY A 570 26.41 0.27 -13.25
N GLU A 571 26.74 1.33 -13.99
CA GLU A 571 26.73 2.71 -13.48
C GLU A 571 25.32 3.26 -13.20
N LYS A 572 24.30 2.70 -13.85
CA LYS A 572 22.88 3.04 -13.68
C LYS A 572 22.08 1.76 -13.42
N PRO A 573 22.11 1.25 -12.19
CA PRO A 573 21.55 -0.06 -11.91
C PRO A 573 20.05 -0.10 -12.16
N VAL A 574 19.59 -1.27 -12.59
CA VAL A 574 18.17 -1.61 -12.70
C VAL A 574 17.61 -1.81 -11.29
N TRP A 575 16.38 -1.32 -11.08
CA TRP A 575 15.65 -1.43 -9.82
C TRP A 575 14.33 -2.13 -10.06
N VAL A 576 13.94 -3.00 -9.13
CA VAL A 576 12.64 -3.67 -9.09
C VAL A 576 11.93 -3.35 -7.77
N GLY A 577 10.60 -3.34 -7.79
CA GLY A 577 9.79 -3.20 -6.58
C GLY A 577 9.55 -4.56 -5.95
N ILE A 578 9.77 -4.68 -4.64
CA ILE A 578 9.33 -5.83 -3.84
C ILE A 578 8.28 -5.37 -2.84
N LEU A 579 7.28 -6.20 -2.55
CA LEU A 579 6.26 -5.85 -1.56
C LEU A 579 6.90 -5.53 -0.21
N ASN A 580 6.49 -4.42 0.40
CA ASN A 580 6.96 -4.00 1.71
C ASN A 580 6.21 -4.76 2.82
N PRO A 581 6.85 -5.67 3.58
CA PRO A 581 6.16 -6.40 4.64
C PRO A 581 5.65 -5.47 5.74
N LEU A 582 6.29 -4.31 5.95
CA LEU A 582 5.83 -3.30 6.90
C LEU A 582 4.47 -2.71 6.53
N CYS A 583 4.05 -2.77 5.26
CA CYS A 583 2.70 -2.36 4.85
C CYS A 583 1.61 -3.33 5.29
N ARG A 584 1.94 -4.61 5.55
CA ARG A 584 0.98 -5.59 6.09
C ARG A 584 0.60 -5.24 7.52
N TYR A 585 1.56 -4.69 8.26
CA TYR A 585 1.38 -4.06 9.56
C TYR A 585 1.39 -2.55 9.44
N HIS A 586 1.01 -2.01 8.25
CA HIS A 586 0.67 -0.62 8.21
C HIS A 586 -0.33 -0.46 9.34
N TYR A 587 -0.04 0.49 10.22
CA TYR A 587 -1.06 1.19 10.98
C TYR A 587 -1.98 1.89 9.96
N CYS A 588 -2.66 1.09 9.14
CA CYS A 588 -4.00 1.18 8.63
C CYS A 588 -5.00 1.13 9.80
N GLY A 589 -4.61 1.37 11.06
CA GLY A 589 -5.54 1.26 12.20
C GLY A 589 -6.20 -0.11 12.31
N LEU A 590 -5.63 -1.13 11.66
CA LEU A 590 -5.85 -2.50 12.04
C LEU A 590 -4.88 -2.78 13.17
N THR A 591 -5.12 -2.13 14.31
CA THR A 591 -4.96 -2.80 15.58
C THR A 591 -5.61 -4.17 15.38
N PRO A 592 -4.93 -5.31 15.63
CA PRO A 592 -5.67 -6.52 15.95
C PRO A 592 -6.63 -6.09 17.04
N LEU A 593 -7.92 -6.12 16.71
CA LEU A 593 -8.99 -5.63 17.59
C LEU A 593 -8.72 -6.21 18.97
N ASN A 594 -8.53 -5.33 19.96
CA ASN A 594 -8.03 -5.70 21.30
C ASN A 594 -8.79 -6.95 21.77
N LYS A 595 -8.08 -8.09 21.91
CA LYS A 595 -8.67 -9.44 22.04
C LYS A 595 -9.68 -9.59 23.19
N THR A 596 -9.67 -8.64 24.12
CA THR A 596 -10.46 -8.64 25.35
C THR A 596 -11.76 -7.83 25.28
N GLU A 597 -11.93 -6.90 24.32
CA GLU A 597 -13.10 -5.99 24.27
C GLU A 597 -13.95 -6.09 22.98
N MET A 598 -13.45 -6.73 21.92
CA MET A 598 -14.04 -6.67 20.57
C MET A 598 -14.72 -7.95 20.06
N THR A 599 -14.76 -9.02 20.85
CA THR A 599 -15.36 -10.30 20.42
C THR A 599 -16.84 -10.14 20.05
N VAL A 600 -17.58 -9.31 20.79
CA VAL A 600 -19.03 -9.15 20.59
C VAL A 600 -19.38 -8.27 19.37
N PRO A 601 -18.84 -7.05 19.18
CA PRO A 601 -19.12 -6.25 17.98
C PRO A 601 -18.73 -6.96 16.67
N TYR A 602 -17.62 -7.70 16.67
CA TYR A 602 -17.19 -8.47 15.50
C TYR A 602 -18.17 -9.60 15.18
N GLN A 603 -18.57 -10.41 16.19
CA GLN A 603 -19.55 -11.48 16.01
C GLN A 603 -20.91 -10.95 15.54
N GLN A 604 -21.36 -9.81 16.07
CA GLN A 604 -22.59 -9.17 15.64
C GLN A 604 -22.52 -8.70 14.19
N ALA A 605 -21.40 -8.10 13.78
CA ALA A 605 -21.18 -7.69 12.41
C ALA A 605 -21.10 -8.90 11.45
N GLU A 606 -20.41 -9.97 11.86
CA GLU A 606 -20.26 -11.19 11.05
C GLU A 606 -21.61 -11.87 10.84
N GLN A 607 -22.36 -12.08 11.94
CA GLN A 607 -23.71 -12.64 11.89
C GLN A 607 -24.61 -11.84 10.96
N ARG A 608 -24.59 -10.51 11.07
CA ARG A 608 -25.42 -9.64 10.23
C ARG A 608 -25.06 -9.74 8.74
N VAL A 609 -23.77 -9.69 8.40
CA VAL A 609 -23.32 -9.78 7.01
C VAL A 609 -23.72 -11.13 6.41
N ILE A 610 -23.57 -12.21 7.17
CA ILE A 610 -23.99 -13.56 6.75
C ILE A 610 -25.51 -13.61 6.56
N ASP A 611 -26.29 -13.14 7.54
CA ASP A 611 -27.76 -13.18 7.47
C ASP A 611 -28.27 -12.40 6.26
N GLN A 612 -27.80 -11.18 6.03
CA GLN A 612 -28.19 -10.38 4.86
C GLN A 612 -27.74 -11.03 3.55
N LEU A 613 -26.57 -11.69 3.52
CA LEU A 613 -26.11 -12.42 2.34
C LEU A 613 -27.03 -13.58 2.01
N PHE A 614 -27.39 -14.40 2.99
CA PHE A 614 -28.33 -15.50 2.79
C PHE A 614 -29.74 -15.00 2.43
N GLU A 615 -30.26 -13.99 3.14
CA GLU A 615 -31.57 -13.39 2.81
C GLU A 615 -31.63 -12.92 1.35
N ALA A 616 -30.60 -12.19 0.89
CA ALA A 616 -30.53 -11.70 -0.48
C ALA A 616 -30.41 -12.85 -1.50
N LEU A 617 -29.50 -13.80 -1.28
CA LEU A 617 -29.27 -14.91 -2.25
C LEU A 617 -30.46 -15.87 -2.34
N LEU A 618 -31.13 -16.16 -1.21
CA LEU A 618 -32.34 -16.98 -1.21
C LEU A 618 -33.49 -16.26 -1.88
N PHE A 619 -33.67 -14.96 -1.59
CA PHE A 619 -34.72 -14.16 -2.22
C PHE A 619 -34.51 -14.02 -3.73
N GLU A 620 -33.26 -13.75 -4.16
CA GLU A 620 -32.88 -13.62 -5.57
C GLU A 620 -32.86 -14.96 -6.33
N ARG A 621 -33.17 -16.06 -5.64
CA ARG A 621 -33.15 -17.43 -6.18
C ARG A 621 -31.77 -17.87 -6.68
N ALA A 622 -30.71 -17.23 -6.19
CA ALA A 622 -29.32 -17.68 -6.41
C ALA A 622 -29.01 -18.95 -5.60
N LEU A 623 -29.75 -19.18 -4.51
CA LEU A 623 -29.71 -20.41 -3.72
C LEU A 623 -31.06 -21.12 -3.72
N SER A 624 -31.02 -22.45 -3.82
CA SER A 624 -32.19 -23.30 -3.61
C SER A 624 -32.37 -23.65 -2.14
N TYR A 625 -33.61 -23.79 -1.69
CA TYR A 625 -33.91 -24.22 -0.33
C TYR A 625 -35.17 -25.10 -0.27
N GLN A 626 -35.28 -25.89 0.80
CA GLN A 626 -36.47 -26.64 1.17
C GLN A 626 -36.97 -26.11 2.51
N GLN A 627 -38.28 -25.83 2.59
CA GLN A 627 -38.89 -25.39 3.83
C GLN A 627 -39.64 -26.54 4.49
N VAL A 628 -39.31 -26.81 5.76
CA VAL A 628 -40.02 -27.76 6.62
C VAL A 628 -40.45 -27.01 7.88
N ASN A 629 -41.75 -26.74 8.00
CA ASN A 629 -42.31 -25.81 9.01
C ASN A 629 -41.62 -24.43 8.92
N ASP A 630 -41.06 -23.93 10.02
CA ASP A 630 -40.35 -22.64 10.09
C ASP A 630 -38.84 -22.75 9.81
N SER A 631 -38.35 -23.95 9.48
CA SER A 631 -36.93 -24.20 9.21
C SER A 631 -36.66 -24.30 7.71
N LEU A 632 -35.64 -23.57 7.25
CA LEU A 632 -35.09 -23.67 5.90
C LEU A 632 -33.88 -24.59 5.90
N HIS A 633 -33.86 -25.52 4.96
CA HIS A 633 -32.72 -26.36 4.61
C HIS A 633 -32.17 -25.93 3.26
N ILE A 634 -30.90 -25.59 3.19
CA ILE A 634 -30.23 -24.97 2.04
C ILE A 634 -29.08 -25.91 1.63
N PRO A 635 -29.30 -26.80 0.66
CA PRO A 635 -28.25 -27.72 0.21
C PRO A 635 -27.15 -26.98 -0.57
N VAL A 636 -25.88 -27.30 -0.28
CA VAL A 636 -24.71 -26.80 -1.02
C VAL A 636 -24.08 -27.94 -1.83
N THR A 637 -23.78 -29.06 -1.20
CA THR A 637 -23.34 -30.30 -1.85
C THR A 637 -24.15 -31.49 -1.31
N LYS A 638 -23.79 -32.73 -1.69
CA LYS A 638 -24.42 -33.93 -1.12
C LYS A 638 -24.17 -34.10 0.38
N GLU A 639 -23.06 -33.60 0.88
CA GLU A 639 -22.61 -33.78 2.27
C GLU A 639 -22.64 -32.49 3.09
N LEU A 640 -22.86 -31.35 2.44
CA LEU A 640 -22.85 -30.01 3.02
C LEU A 640 -24.19 -29.30 2.80
N SER A 641 -24.77 -28.79 3.88
CA SER A 641 -25.98 -27.96 3.84
C SER A 641 -26.00 -26.92 4.95
N TYR A 642 -26.84 -25.91 4.80
CA TYR A 642 -27.13 -24.95 5.85
C TYR A 642 -28.56 -25.13 6.35
N GLN A 643 -28.78 -24.91 7.64
CA GLN A 643 -30.10 -24.91 8.25
C GLN A 643 -30.30 -23.65 9.09
N CYS A 644 -31.46 -23.01 8.98
CA CYS A 644 -31.84 -21.89 9.84
C CYS A 644 -33.35 -21.89 10.08
N ASN A 645 -33.81 -21.07 11.03
CA ASN A 645 -35.20 -20.67 11.09
C ASN A 645 -35.37 -19.40 10.26
N ALA A 646 -36.42 -19.33 9.46
CA ALA A 646 -36.73 -18.13 8.70
C ALA A 646 -38.24 -17.96 8.53
N ARG A 647 -38.63 -16.73 8.25
CA ARG A 647 -40.00 -16.37 7.90
C ARG A 647 -40.04 -15.77 6.50
N ILE A 648 -41.09 -16.08 5.77
CA ILE A 648 -41.44 -15.37 4.54
C ILE A 648 -42.31 -14.17 4.95
N SER A 649 -41.80 -12.96 4.74
CA SER A 649 -42.49 -11.70 5.00
C SER A 649 -43.63 -11.52 3.99
N PHE A 650 -44.74 -10.92 4.44
CA PHE A 650 -45.82 -10.51 3.53
C PHE A 650 -45.33 -9.49 2.50
N SER A 651 -44.36 -8.66 2.90
CA SER A 651 -43.72 -7.66 2.05
C SER A 651 -42.85 -8.35 0.98
N PHE A 652 -43.40 -8.44 -0.24
CA PHE A 652 -42.75 -8.99 -1.44
C PHE A 652 -42.31 -10.46 -1.37
N GLY A 653 -42.73 -11.20 -0.33
CA GLY A 653 -42.27 -12.58 -0.13
C GLY A 653 -40.79 -12.67 0.27
N ARG A 654 -40.25 -11.63 0.91
CA ARG A 654 -38.85 -11.62 1.34
C ARG A 654 -38.58 -12.67 2.41
N ILE A 655 -37.44 -13.33 2.30
CA ILE A 655 -36.98 -14.30 3.29
C ILE A 655 -36.27 -13.53 4.41
N ARG A 656 -36.69 -13.74 5.66
CA ARG A 656 -36.16 -13.12 6.87
C ARG A 656 -35.62 -14.18 7.81
N LEU A 657 -34.30 -14.23 7.95
CA LEU A 657 -33.64 -15.19 8.82
C LEU A 657 -33.86 -14.79 10.29
N GLN A 658 -34.07 -15.79 11.15
CA GLN A 658 -34.05 -15.56 12.59
C GLN A 658 -32.58 -15.46 13.04
N PRO A 659 -32.14 -14.31 13.59
CA PRO A 659 -30.73 -14.10 13.92
C PRO A 659 -30.16 -15.18 14.85
N GLY A 660 -28.96 -15.66 14.54
CA GLY A 660 -28.22 -16.65 15.34
C GLY A 660 -28.67 -18.11 15.18
N THR A 661 -29.71 -18.39 14.37
CA THR A 661 -30.21 -19.75 14.12
C THR A 661 -29.52 -20.47 12.97
N LEU A 662 -28.78 -19.77 12.11
CA LEU A 662 -28.06 -20.36 10.99
C LEU A 662 -26.95 -21.30 11.48
N ARG A 663 -26.97 -22.52 10.94
CA ARG A 663 -26.01 -23.60 11.21
C ARG A 663 -25.54 -24.22 9.92
N ARG A 664 -24.23 -24.40 9.80
CA ARG A 664 -23.59 -25.19 8.73
C ARG A 664 -23.54 -26.64 9.19
N GLN A 665 -24.06 -27.55 8.36
CA GLN A 665 -24.08 -28.99 8.58
C GLN A 665 -23.21 -29.68 7.52
N GLU A 666 -22.16 -30.35 7.97
CA GLU A 666 -21.28 -31.15 7.11
C GLU A 666 -21.04 -32.50 7.78
N SER A 667 -21.50 -33.57 7.13
CA SER A 667 -21.55 -34.90 7.75
C SER A 667 -22.26 -34.87 9.12
N ASP A 668 -21.64 -35.38 10.21
CA ASP A 668 -22.20 -35.39 11.57
C ASP A 668 -21.95 -34.09 12.37
N GLN A 669 -21.31 -33.08 11.78
CA GLN A 669 -20.95 -31.84 12.48
C GLN A 669 -21.91 -30.69 12.15
N SER A 670 -22.35 -29.97 13.20
CA SER A 670 -23.21 -28.78 13.10
C SER A 670 -22.62 -27.63 13.90
N ASN A 671 -22.30 -26.51 13.23
CA ASN A 671 -21.67 -25.34 13.86
C ASN A 671 -22.22 -24.01 13.32
N ALA A 672 -21.98 -22.93 14.06
CA ALA A 672 -22.23 -21.58 13.55
C ALA A 672 -21.17 -21.25 12.48
N PRO A 673 -21.56 -20.78 11.29
CA PRO A 673 -20.60 -20.53 10.22
C PRO A 673 -19.87 -19.20 10.44
N SER A 674 -18.61 -19.13 9.97
CA SER A 674 -17.88 -17.87 9.79
C SER A 674 -18.06 -17.35 8.37
N LEU A 675 -17.87 -16.04 8.15
CA LEU A 675 -18.07 -15.45 6.83
C LEU A 675 -17.13 -16.06 5.79
N ASN A 676 -15.87 -16.33 6.16
CA ASN A 676 -14.90 -16.99 5.27
C ASN A 676 -15.40 -18.38 4.85
N GLN A 677 -15.93 -19.17 5.78
CA GLN A 677 -16.48 -20.48 5.47
C GLN A 677 -17.70 -20.37 4.53
N VAL A 678 -18.61 -19.44 4.81
CA VAL A 678 -19.78 -19.18 3.96
C VAL A 678 -19.34 -18.84 2.54
N MET A 679 -18.37 -17.95 2.36
CA MET A 679 -17.89 -17.57 1.02
C MET A 679 -17.26 -18.74 0.26
N LEU A 680 -16.55 -19.65 0.94
CA LEU A 680 -15.98 -20.85 0.30
C LEU A 680 -17.06 -21.86 -0.09
N ASP A 681 -18.08 -22.04 0.76
CA ASP A 681 -19.18 -22.96 0.49
C ASP A 681 -20.08 -22.45 -0.63
N LEU A 682 -20.44 -21.17 -0.61
CA LEU A 682 -21.31 -20.56 -1.61
C LEU A 682 -20.72 -20.62 -3.01
N ALA A 683 -19.40 -20.46 -3.15
CA ALA A 683 -18.70 -20.57 -4.43
C ALA A 683 -18.85 -21.94 -5.11
N GLN A 684 -19.26 -22.98 -4.38
CA GLN A 684 -19.48 -24.32 -4.93
C GLN A 684 -20.88 -24.52 -5.53
N VAL A 685 -21.85 -23.66 -5.20
CA VAL A 685 -23.26 -23.84 -5.56
C VAL A 685 -23.85 -22.69 -6.37
N ILE A 686 -23.34 -21.46 -6.19
CA ILE A 686 -23.80 -20.31 -6.98
C ILE A 686 -22.94 -20.17 -8.24
N GLU A 687 -23.56 -19.70 -9.32
CA GLU A 687 -22.83 -19.32 -10.53
C GLU A 687 -22.04 -18.04 -10.25
N VAL A 688 -20.73 -18.07 -10.50
CA VAL A 688 -19.82 -16.95 -10.25
C VAL A 688 -18.90 -16.68 -11.43
N GLU A 689 -18.66 -15.40 -11.69
CA GLU A 689 -17.49 -14.97 -12.45
C GLU A 689 -16.31 -14.74 -11.48
N PRO A 690 -15.14 -15.39 -11.68
CA PRO A 690 -14.07 -15.41 -10.68
C PRO A 690 -13.58 -14.03 -10.21
N GLU A 691 -13.45 -13.08 -11.12
CA GLU A 691 -12.97 -11.72 -10.81
C GLU A 691 -14.00 -10.96 -9.97
N HIS A 692 -15.26 -10.95 -10.39
CA HIS A 692 -16.35 -10.31 -9.66
C HIS A 692 -16.59 -10.94 -8.29
N TRP A 693 -16.50 -12.27 -8.19
CA TRP A 693 -16.62 -12.97 -6.91
C TRP A 693 -15.49 -12.58 -5.94
N THR A 694 -14.25 -12.52 -6.43
CA THR A 694 -13.11 -12.08 -5.61
C THR A 694 -13.31 -10.65 -5.10
N GLN A 695 -13.78 -9.74 -5.96
CA GLN A 695 -14.11 -8.37 -5.56
C GLN A 695 -15.24 -8.36 -4.51
N PHE A 696 -16.30 -9.14 -4.71
CA PHE A 696 -17.41 -9.20 -3.78
C PHE A 696 -17.00 -9.77 -2.40
N GLN A 697 -16.14 -10.80 -2.36
CA GLN A 697 -15.55 -11.32 -1.12
C GLN A 697 -14.80 -10.22 -0.35
N GLN A 698 -13.98 -9.42 -1.05
CA GLN A 698 -13.29 -8.28 -0.43
C GLN A 698 -14.28 -7.26 0.14
N GLU A 699 -15.37 -6.99 -0.57
CA GLU A 699 -16.40 -6.07 -0.10
C GLU A 699 -17.15 -6.56 1.14
N LEU A 700 -17.42 -7.87 1.24
CA LEU A 700 -18.03 -8.50 2.41
C LEU A 700 -17.11 -8.42 3.63
N ILE A 701 -15.84 -8.79 3.48
CA ILE A 701 -14.84 -8.70 4.55
C ILE A 701 -14.69 -7.25 5.04
N GLN A 702 -14.61 -6.30 4.13
CA GLN A 702 -14.47 -4.90 4.49
C GLN A 702 -15.73 -4.34 5.17
N THR A 703 -16.91 -4.78 4.74
CA THR A 703 -18.17 -4.47 5.41
C THR A 703 -18.20 -5.01 6.83
N LEU A 704 -17.80 -6.27 7.03
CA LEU A 704 -17.68 -6.90 8.34
C LEU A 704 -16.81 -6.07 9.28
N VAL A 705 -15.56 -5.80 8.89
CA VAL A 705 -14.60 -5.14 9.78
C VAL A 705 -15.00 -3.69 10.07
N LYS A 706 -15.45 -2.94 9.06
CA LYS A 706 -15.86 -1.52 9.24
C LYS A 706 -17.19 -1.40 9.99
N HIS A 707 -18.08 -2.39 9.87
CA HIS A 707 -19.29 -2.42 10.68
C HIS A 707 -18.96 -2.77 12.14
N ALA A 708 -18.05 -3.72 12.38
CA ALA A 708 -17.56 -4.03 13.73
C ALA A 708 -16.94 -2.81 14.41
N GLN A 709 -16.13 -2.02 13.68
CA GLN A 709 -15.57 -0.76 14.17
C GLN A 709 -16.68 0.25 14.53
N ALA A 710 -17.70 0.40 13.68
CA ALA A 710 -18.84 1.28 13.97
C ALA A 710 -19.70 0.82 15.16
N LEU A 711 -19.81 -0.50 15.39
CA LEU A 711 -20.52 -1.06 16.55
C LEU A 711 -19.72 -0.88 17.86
N GLN A 712 -18.40 -0.80 17.78
CA GLN A 712 -17.54 -0.55 18.95
C GLN A 712 -17.68 0.89 19.47
N SER A 713 -17.87 1.84 18.57
CA SER A 713 -17.85 3.28 18.87
C SER A 713 -19.23 3.91 18.67
N LEU A 714 -20.24 3.39 19.37
CA LEU A 714 -21.58 3.97 19.37
C LEU A 714 -21.56 5.42 19.91
N PRO A 715 -22.45 6.30 19.42
CA PRO A 715 -22.52 7.67 19.90
C PRO A 715 -22.88 7.73 21.40
N ALA A 716 -22.41 8.77 22.09
CA ALA A 716 -22.73 8.99 23.50
C ALA A 716 -24.15 9.53 23.74
N ILE A 717 -24.73 10.16 22.71
CA ILE A 717 -26.05 10.79 22.76
C ILE A 717 -27.03 9.91 21.96
N PRO A 718 -28.28 9.71 22.43
CA PRO A 718 -29.30 9.02 21.66
C PRO A 718 -29.61 9.72 20.32
N LEU A 719 -29.84 8.96 19.26
CA LEU A 719 -30.14 9.50 17.93
C LEU A 719 -31.41 10.36 17.93
N ARG A 720 -32.39 10.00 18.77
CA ARG A 720 -33.66 10.76 18.90
C ARG A 720 -33.48 12.18 19.43
N GLU A 721 -32.34 12.49 20.05
CA GLU A 721 -32.01 13.80 20.63
C GLU A 721 -31.08 14.64 19.74
N MET A 722 -30.55 14.04 18.66
CA MET A 722 -29.61 14.69 17.75
C MET A 722 -30.28 15.57 16.71
N THR A 723 -29.51 16.53 16.18
CA THR A 723 -29.92 17.32 15.01
C THR A 723 -29.94 16.49 13.72
N TYR A 724 -30.58 16.99 12.66
CA TYR A 724 -30.60 16.34 11.35
C TYR A 724 -29.19 15.95 10.84
N PHE A 725 -28.22 16.86 10.93
CA PHE A 725 -26.86 16.61 10.43
C PHE A 725 -26.15 15.52 11.24
N GLU A 726 -26.34 15.51 12.55
CA GLU A 726 -25.79 14.47 13.43
C GLU A 726 -26.48 13.13 13.20
N GLN A 727 -27.80 13.10 13.03
CA GLN A 727 -28.53 11.88 12.68
C GLN A 727 -28.05 11.28 11.35
N GLU A 728 -27.84 12.09 10.32
CA GLU A 728 -27.24 11.67 9.04
C GLU A 728 -25.82 11.11 9.23
N ALA A 729 -25.03 11.66 10.14
CA ALA A 729 -23.68 11.15 10.37
C ALA A 729 -23.71 9.86 11.21
N ARG A 730 -24.55 9.78 12.25
CA ARG A 730 -24.51 8.71 13.26
C ARG A 730 -25.42 7.52 12.96
N ALA A 731 -26.25 7.59 11.92
CA ALA A 731 -27.03 6.45 11.45
C ALA A 731 -26.10 5.28 11.06
N ASN A 732 -26.25 4.12 11.72
CA ASN A 732 -25.31 3.00 11.59
C ASN A 732 -25.87 1.82 10.78
N ASN A 733 -27.17 1.83 10.49
CA ASN A 733 -27.83 0.71 9.83
C ASN A 733 -27.33 0.51 8.39
N GLY A 734 -26.93 1.55 7.65
CA GLY A 734 -26.58 1.38 6.24
C GLY A 734 -27.73 0.77 5.43
N HIS A 735 -27.42 0.05 4.36
CA HIS A 735 -28.44 -0.64 3.54
C HIS A 735 -28.98 -1.90 4.24
N LEU A 736 -30.31 -2.02 4.36
CA LEU A 736 -30.96 -3.13 5.07
C LEU A 736 -31.12 -4.41 4.22
N TYR A 737 -30.97 -4.31 2.91
CA TYR A 737 -30.95 -5.45 1.99
C TYR A 737 -29.54 -5.89 1.53
N HIS A 738 -28.63 -4.95 1.25
CA HIS A 738 -27.40 -5.24 0.54
C HIS A 738 -26.35 -5.82 1.50
N PRO A 739 -25.73 -6.97 1.23
CA PRO A 739 -24.81 -7.61 2.18
C PRO A 739 -23.50 -6.84 2.36
N SER A 740 -22.97 -6.19 1.31
CA SER A 740 -21.80 -5.30 1.40
C SER A 740 -22.14 -3.80 1.61
N PHE A 741 -23.04 -3.51 2.56
CA PHE A 741 -23.55 -2.16 2.81
C PHE A 741 -22.50 -1.13 3.32
N LYS A 742 -21.30 -1.56 3.71
CA LYS A 742 -20.25 -0.70 4.29
C LYS A 742 -18.84 -1.04 3.79
N SER A 743 -18.71 -1.47 2.53
CA SER A 743 -17.44 -1.96 1.98
C SER A 743 -16.34 -0.92 1.95
N ARG A 744 -16.64 0.33 1.54
CA ARG A 744 -15.70 1.48 1.54
C ARG A 744 -14.29 1.11 1.03
N ILE A 745 -14.19 0.36 -0.07
CA ILE A 745 -12.92 -0.07 -0.66
C ILE A 745 -12.13 1.18 -1.07
N GLY A 746 -10.97 1.34 -0.45
CA GLY A 746 -10.14 2.56 -0.54
C GLY A 746 -9.76 3.10 0.83
N PHE A 747 -10.64 2.96 1.84
CA PHE A 747 -10.34 3.31 3.22
C PHE A 747 -9.71 2.15 3.98
N ASP A 748 -8.62 2.43 4.68
CA ASP A 748 -8.20 1.65 5.85
C ASP A 748 -9.05 1.97 7.10
N LEU A 749 -8.75 1.39 8.26
CA LEU A 749 -9.57 1.62 9.46
C LEU A 749 -9.33 2.98 10.14
N ILE A 750 -8.15 3.59 10.00
CA ILE A 750 -7.91 4.97 10.49
C ILE A 750 -8.67 5.94 9.61
N GLU A 751 -8.60 5.73 8.30
CA GLU A 751 -9.35 6.51 7.32
C GLU A 751 -10.85 6.33 7.52
N ASN A 752 -11.32 5.13 7.85
CA ASN A 752 -12.72 4.87 8.20
C ASN A 752 -13.12 5.56 9.51
N GLU A 753 -12.27 5.56 10.54
CA GLU A 753 -12.51 6.30 11.78
C GLU A 753 -12.61 7.81 11.53
N ARG A 754 -11.70 8.34 10.71
CA ARG A 754 -11.61 9.77 10.43
C ARG A 754 -12.71 10.28 9.51
N PHE A 755 -13.06 9.51 8.47
CA PHE A 755 -13.92 9.98 7.38
C PHE A 755 -15.26 9.24 7.29
N GLY A 756 -15.39 8.08 7.93
CA GLY A 756 -16.65 7.34 7.97
C GLY A 756 -17.71 8.12 8.77
N PRO A 757 -18.95 8.26 8.27
CA PRO A 757 -19.97 9.11 8.88
C PRO A 757 -20.22 8.79 10.35
N GLU A 758 -20.25 7.50 10.71
CA GLU A 758 -20.63 7.04 12.04
C GLU A 758 -19.57 7.39 13.11
N LEU A 759 -18.32 7.48 12.67
CA LEU A 759 -17.13 7.60 13.52
C LEU A 759 -16.55 9.02 13.50
N SER A 760 -16.69 9.72 12.38
CA SER A 760 -16.03 11.01 12.15
C SER A 760 -16.52 12.10 13.10
N SER A 761 -15.58 12.82 13.70
CA SER A 761 -15.84 14.07 14.43
C SER A 761 -16.01 15.29 13.53
N GLY A 762 -15.95 15.11 12.20
CA GLY A 762 -15.97 16.19 11.22
C GLY A 762 -14.57 16.70 10.87
N TYR A 763 -14.45 17.39 9.74
CA TYR A 763 -13.17 17.88 9.20
C TYR A 763 -13.36 19.00 8.18
N PRO A 764 -12.35 19.89 8.01
CA PRO A 764 -12.31 20.81 6.88
C PRO A 764 -11.91 20.08 5.59
N VAL A 765 -12.32 20.63 4.45
CA VAL A 765 -11.95 20.15 3.12
C VAL A 765 -10.72 20.88 2.58
N VAL A 766 -10.05 20.30 1.59
CA VAL A 766 -8.96 20.98 0.88
C VAL A 766 -9.55 21.88 -0.18
N TRP A 767 -9.24 23.17 -0.15
CA TRP A 767 -9.66 24.11 -1.20
C TRP A 767 -8.58 24.30 -2.24
N ILE A 768 -8.96 24.24 -3.51
CA ILE A 768 -8.07 24.50 -4.64
C ILE A 768 -8.64 25.56 -5.57
N ALA A 769 -7.78 26.35 -6.21
CA ALA A 769 -8.13 27.19 -7.34
C ALA A 769 -7.77 26.46 -8.63
N VAL A 770 -8.73 26.28 -9.53
CA VAL A 770 -8.55 25.59 -10.81
C VAL A 770 -8.78 26.56 -11.96
N ASP A 771 -7.88 26.56 -12.93
CA ASP A 771 -7.96 27.37 -14.14
C ASP A 771 -9.26 27.08 -14.91
N GLN A 772 -9.95 28.14 -15.35
CA GLN A 772 -11.21 28.02 -16.09
C GLN A 772 -11.11 27.18 -17.37
N SER A 773 -9.92 27.06 -17.95
CA SER A 773 -9.70 26.20 -19.12
C SER A 773 -9.87 24.70 -18.85
N LEU A 774 -9.86 24.27 -17.58
CA LEU A 774 -9.96 22.87 -17.17
C LEU A 774 -11.33 22.49 -16.61
N ILE A 775 -12.21 23.47 -16.37
CA ILE A 775 -13.47 23.25 -15.65
C ILE A 775 -14.65 23.15 -16.62
N GLN A 776 -15.57 22.27 -16.29
CA GLN A 776 -16.94 22.27 -16.80
C GLN A 776 -17.86 22.55 -15.62
N THR A 777 -18.81 23.46 -15.79
CA THR A 777 -19.61 23.93 -14.68
C THR A 777 -21.02 24.32 -15.11
N LYS A 778 -21.98 24.04 -14.22
CA LYS A 778 -23.38 24.42 -14.37
C LYS A 778 -23.91 24.94 -13.04
N THR A 779 -24.73 25.98 -13.09
CA THR A 779 -25.42 26.55 -11.92
C THR A 779 -26.91 26.62 -12.19
N SER A 780 -27.71 26.57 -11.13
CA SER A 780 -29.14 26.88 -11.16
C SER A 780 -29.37 28.30 -11.67
N GLU A 781 -30.51 28.55 -12.31
CA GLU A 781 -30.89 29.89 -12.79
C GLU A 781 -30.99 30.91 -11.65
N SER A 782 -31.26 30.43 -10.44
CA SER A 782 -31.44 31.26 -9.25
C SER A 782 -30.15 31.53 -8.46
N TYR A 783 -29.02 30.97 -8.87
CA TYR A 783 -27.74 31.06 -8.14
C TYR A 783 -26.58 31.49 -9.02
N ASN A 784 -25.55 32.08 -8.39
CA ASN A 784 -24.26 32.33 -9.00
C ASN A 784 -23.12 31.93 -8.04
N TRP A 785 -21.92 31.74 -8.59
CA TRP A 785 -20.73 31.34 -7.84
C TRP A 785 -20.38 32.28 -6.69
N GLU A 786 -20.57 33.59 -6.86
CA GLU A 786 -20.27 34.58 -5.83
C GLU A 786 -21.16 34.37 -4.59
N THR A 787 -22.45 34.08 -4.80
CA THR A 787 -23.42 33.82 -3.72
C THR A 787 -23.05 32.55 -2.97
N ILE A 788 -22.71 31.48 -3.68
CA ILE A 788 -22.29 30.20 -3.08
C ILE A 788 -21.02 30.41 -2.25
N TYR A 789 -20.00 31.09 -2.78
CA TYR A 789 -18.76 31.32 -2.04
C TYR A 789 -18.97 32.20 -0.79
N ARG A 790 -19.82 33.23 -0.85
CA ARG A 790 -20.14 34.07 0.31
C ARG A 790 -20.87 33.32 1.43
N GLN A 791 -21.59 32.25 1.11
CA GLN A 791 -22.23 31.37 2.11
C GLN A 791 -21.23 30.43 2.78
N GLN A 792 -20.12 30.10 2.10
CA GLN A 792 -19.10 29.19 2.59
C GLN A 792 -17.94 29.90 3.32
N PHE A 793 -17.68 31.18 3.00
CA PHE A 793 -16.47 31.87 3.46
C PHE A 793 -16.76 33.26 4.03
N SER A 794 -15.97 33.63 5.03
CA SER A 794 -15.89 35.01 5.51
C SER A 794 -15.26 35.95 4.46
N SER A 795 -15.53 37.25 4.60
CA SER A 795 -14.92 38.27 3.72
C SER A 795 -13.38 38.28 3.81
N SER A 796 -12.81 37.94 4.97
CA SER A 796 -11.36 37.79 5.17
C SER A 796 -10.78 36.60 4.41
N GLU A 797 -11.47 35.46 4.39
CA GLU A 797 -11.02 34.27 3.65
C GLU A 797 -11.07 34.50 2.14
N ILE A 798 -12.13 35.15 1.64
CA ILE A 798 -12.22 35.54 0.23
C ILE A 798 -11.07 36.46 -0.18
N LYS A 799 -10.67 37.40 0.71
CA LYS A 799 -9.50 38.25 0.47
C LYS A 799 -8.21 37.43 0.44
N SER A 800 -8.05 36.46 1.34
CA SER A 800 -6.91 35.54 1.37
C SER A 800 -6.78 34.73 0.08
N PHE A 801 -7.88 34.18 -0.45
CA PHE A 801 -7.88 33.48 -1.74
C PHE A 801 -7.39 34.37 -2.88
N LYS A 802 -7.88 35.61 -2.95
CA LYS A 802 -7.47 36.57 -3.98
C LYS A 802 -5.97 36.87 -3.92
N THR A 803 -5.41 37.00 -2.72
CA THR A 803 -3.96 37.20 -2.52
C THR A 803 -3.17 35.98 -3.00
N GLN A 804 -3.51 34.77 -2.54
CA GLN A 804 -2.78 33.54 -2.90
C GLN A 804 -2.84 33.24 -4.41
N ILE A 805 -4.00 33.50 -5.04
CA ILE A 805 -4.16 33.34 -6.50
C ILE A 805 -3.31 34.37 -7.26
N ALA A 806 -3.21 35.61 -6.77
CA ALA A 806 -2.38 36.64 -7.38
C ALA A 806 -0.88 36.35 -7.24
N GLU A 807 -0.44 35.82 -6.09
CA GLU A 807 0.95 35.37 -5.86
C GLU A 807 1.37 34.25 -6.84
N ALA A 808 0.42 33.41 -7.25
CA ALA A 808 0.63 32.38 -8.29
C ALA A 808 0.54 32.92 -9.73
N GLY A 809 0.50 34.24 -9.94
CA GLY A 809 0.44 34.86 -11.25
C GLY A 809 -0.91 34.72 -11.98
N LYS A 810 -1.98 34.39 -11.25
CA LYS A 810 -3.34 34.22 -11.78
C LYS A 810 -4.26 35.33 -11.26
N THR A 811 -5.44 35.45 -11.87
CA THR A 811 -6.47 36.39 -11.42
C THR A 811 -7.72 35.62 -11.00
N PHE A 812 -8.39 36.10 -9.95
CA PHE A 812 -9.55 35.41 -9.35
C PHE A 812 -10.66 35.10 -10.36
N HIS A 813 -10.86 35.94 -11.38
CA HIS A 813 -11.89 35.75 -12.41
C HIS A 813 -11.51 34.71 -13.48
N LYS A 814 -10.27 34.21 -13.49
CA LYS A 814 -9.77 33.17 -14.41
C LYS A 814 -9.68 31.79 -13.78
N VAL A 815 -10.08 31.68 -12.51
CA VAL A 815 -10.08 30.42 -11.76
C VAL A 815 -11.43 30.20 -11.10
N ALA A 816 -11.73 28.96 -10.76
CA ALA A 816 -12.85 28.60 -9.89
C ALA A 816 -12.30 27.94 -8.61
N LEU A 817 -12.98 28.18 -7.48
CA LEU A 817 -12.67 27.52 -6.22
C LEU A 817 -13.41 26.18 -6.17
N LEU A 818 -12.67 25.11 -5.91
CA LEU A 818 -13.21 23.76 -5.79
C LEU A 818 -12.79 23.13 -4.45
N PRO A 819 -13.75 22.61 -3.65
CA PRO A 819 -13.45 21.79 -2.49
C PRO A 819 -13.09 20.35 -2.92
N VAL A 820 -12.10 19.77 -2.26
CA VAL A 820 -11.62 18.40 -2.46
C VAL A 820 -11.62 17.69 -1.12
N HIS A 821 -12.13 16.47 -1.08
CA HIS A 821 -12.08 15.65 0.12
C HIS A 821 -10.59 15.40 0.50
N PRO A 822 -10.18 15.53 1.78
CA PRO A 822 -8.77 15.40 2.16
C PRO A 822 -8.13 14.08 1.71
N TRP A 823 -8.83 12.95 1.86
CA TRP A 823 -8.38 11.65 1.35
C TRP A 823 -8.21 11.64 -0.18
N GLN A 824 -9.13 12.25 -0.93
CA GLN A 824 -9.05 12.32 -2.40
C GLN A 824 -7.86 13.18 -2.84
N TRP A 825 -7.61 14.29 -2.13
CA TRP A 825 -6.46 15.14 -2.37
C TRP A 825 -5.16 14.34 -2.22
N GLU A 826 -4.98 13.66 -1.09
CA GLU A 826 -3.73 12.96 -0.77
C GLU A 826 -3.50 11.72 -1.66
N LYS A 827 -4.53 10.90 -1.89
CA LYS A 827 -4.37 9.60 -2.57
C LYS A 827 -4.49 9.68 -4.08
N VAL A 828 -5.22 10.68 -4.60
CA VAL A 828 -5.57 10.74 -6.03
C VAL A 828 -5.05 12.03 -6.65
N ILE A 829 -5.43 13.20 -6.13
CA ILE A 829 -5.15 14.47 -6.81
C ILE A 829 -3.65 14.77 -6.82
N ARG A 830 -2.95 14.59 -5.69
CA ARG A 830 -1.50 14.78 -5.59
C ARG A 830 -0.69 13.81 -6.47
N VAL A 831 -1.27 12.69 -6.90
CA VAL A 831 -0.56 11.71 -7.72
C VAL A 831 -0.86 11.94 -9.20
N PHE A 832 -2.15 11.99 -9.55
CA PHE A 832 -2.58 11.95 -10.95
C PHE A 832 -2.77 13.32 -11.59
N TYR A 833 -2.73 14.43 -10.85
CA TYR A 833 -2.90 15.80 -11.40
C TYR A 833 -1.63 16.66 -11.28
N GLN A 834 -0.46 16.01 -11.14
CA GLN A 834 0.83 16.70 -11.00
C GLN A 834 1.12 17.67 -12.14
N ASP A 835 0.80 17.30 -13.38
CA ASP A 835 0.95 18.16 -14.54
C ASP A 835 0.25 19.52 -14.37
N GLN A 836 -1.01 19.51 -13.92
CA GLN A 836 -1.79 20.73 -13.73
C GLN A 836 -1.33 21.52 -12.51
N ILE A 837 -0.84 20.83 -11.46
CA ILE A 837 -0.26 21.47 -10.27
C ILE A 837 1.04 22.19 -10.62
N VAL A 838 1.98 21.52 -11.30
CA VAL A 838 3.27 22.09 -11.71
C VAL A 838 3.10 23.24 -12.69
N LYS A 839 2.11 23.16 -13.60
CA LYS A 839 1.76 24.25 -14.53
C LYS A 839 0.98 25.40 -13.89
N ALA A 840 0.77 25.39 -12.58
CA ALA A 840 -0.05 26.35 -11.84
C ALA A 840 -1.47 26.53 -12.42
N GLN A 841 -2.01 25.48 -13.03
CA GLN A 841 -3.42 25.41 -13.46
C GLN A 841 -4.30 24.91 -12.31
N MET A 842 -3.71 24.25 -11.31
CA MET A 842 -4.35 23.92 -10.04
C MET A 842 -3.46 24.39 -8.89
N ILE A 843 -4.03 25.19 -7.99
CA ILE A 843 -3.30 25.79 -6.87
C ILE A 843 -4.00 25.37 -5.58
N LYS A 844 -3.29 24.68 -4.69
CA LYS A 844 -3.79 24.40 -3.33
C LYS A 844 -3.82 25.70 -2.52
N LEU A 845 -4.97 25.99 -1.91
CA LEU A 845 -5.18 27.19 -1.12
C LEU A 845 -5.01 26.88 0.36
N ASN A 846 -4.24 27.71 1.05
CA ASN A 846 -3.99 27.61 2.49
C ASN A 846 -5.07 28.39 3.26
N VAL A 847 -6.31 27.89 3.20
CA VAL A 847 -7.45 28.42 3.96
C VAL A 847 -8.19 27.24 4.58
N LYS A 848 -8.57 27.36 5.86
CA LYS A 848 -9.30 26.30 6.57
C LYS A 848 -10.68 26.05 5.94
N GLY A 849 -11.46 27.12 5.72
CA GLY A 849 -12.85 27.02 5.31
C GLY A 849 -13.75 26.42 6.40
N PRO A 850 -14.97 26.01 6.04
CA PRO A 850 -15.92 25.41 6.99
C PRO A 850 -15.46 24.06 7.52
N ASP A 851 -15.87 23.76 8.75
CA ASP A 851 -15.86 22.39 9.25
C ASP A 851 -17.10 21.65 8.72
N TYR A 852 -16.87 20.45 8.21
CA TYR A 852 -17.90 19.62 7.60
C TYR A 852 -18.10 18.32 8.36
N LEU A 853 -19.34 17.82 8.37
CA LEU A 853 -19.68 16.50 8.87
C LEU A 853 -20.11 15.59 7.70
N PRO A 854 -19.47 14.42 7.51
CA PRO A 854 -19.89 13.47 6.48
C PRO A 854 -21.27 12.87 6.77
N GLN A 855 -22.14 12.86 5.75
CA GLN A 855 -23.45 12.20 5.78
C GLN A 855 -23.32 10.72 5.40
N GLN A 856 -24.42 9.96 5.42
CA GLN A 856 -24.45 8.51 5.09
C GLN A 856 -23.78 8.13 3.76
N SER A 857 -23.74 9.06 2.78
CA SER A 857 -23.07 8.82 1.49
C SER A 857 -21.54 8.91 1.54
N ILE A 858 -20.97 9.25 2.70
CA ILE A 858 -19.55 9.53 2.98
C ILE A 858 -19.06 10.82 2.31
N ARG A 859 -19.32 10.95 1.01
CA ARG A 859 -18.84 12.05 0.15
C ARG A 859 -19.71 13.30 0.16
N THR A 860 -20.92 13.25 0.72
CA THR A 860 -21.75 14.44 0.94
C THR A 860 -21.50 14.97 2.34
N LEU A 861 -21.17 16.24 2.41
CA LEU A 861 -20.65 16.90 3.59
C LEU A 861 -21.59 18.04 3.98
N SER A 862 -22.15 17.96 5.19
CA SER A 862 -22.96 19.02 5.80
C SER A 862 -22.05 20.10 6.38
N ASN A 863 -22.31 21.37 6.07
CA ASN A 863 -21.57 22.49 6.67
C ASN A 863 -22.09 22.72 8.10
N VAL A 864 -21.32 22.28 9.11
CA VAL A 864 -21.69 22.46 10.53
C VAL A 864 -21.29 23.83 11.07
N SER A 865 -20.51 24.60 10.33
CA SER A 865 -20.20 26.01 10.66
C SER A 865 -21.34 26.97 10.31
N ASN A 866 -22.21 26.61 9.36
CA ASN A 866 -23.38 27.37 8.96
C ASN A 866 -24.49 26.44 8.47
N LEU A 867 -25.51 26.22 9.29
CA LEU A 867 -26.62 25.30 8.99
C LEU A 867 -27.45 25.71 7.77
N TRP A 868 -27.46 27.00 7.39
CA TRP A 868 -28.16 27.47 6.19
C TRP A 868 -27.31 27.37 4.92
N ALA A 869 -26.01 27.11 5.04
CA ALA A 869 -25.15 26.98 3.88
C ALA A 869 -25.43 25.67 3.12
N PRO A 870 -25.26 25.66 1.79
CA PRO A 870 -25.34 24.44 1.00
C PRO A 870 -24.36 23.37 1.50
N SER A 871 -24.83 22.13 1.53
CA SER A 871 -23.99 20.94 1.64
C SER A 871 -23.17 20.75 0.36
N VAL A 872 -22.07 20.00 0.44
CA VAL A 872 -21.22 19.72 -0.72
C VAL A 872 -21.02 18.22 -0.91
N LYS A 873 -21.31 17.72 -2.11
CA LYS A 873 -21.02 16.35 -2.55
C LYS A 873 -19.72 16.36 -3.34
N LEU A 874 -18.75 15.56 -2.93
CA LEU A 874 -17.39 15.54 -3.48
C LEU A 874 -17.11 14.27 -4.28
N ALA A 875 -16.25 14.36 -5.28
CA ALA A 875 -15.70 13.17 -5.92
C ALA A 875 -14.80 12.40 -4.95
N MET A 876 -14.96 11.08 -4.90
CA MET A 876 -14.08 10.16 -4.16
C MET A 876 -13.84 8.89 -4.98
N SER A 877 -12.57 8.56 -5.25
CA SER A 877 -12.19 7.32 -5.95
C SER A 877 -12.21 6.11 -5.01
N LEU A 878 -13.39 5.83 -4.45
CA LEU A 878 -13.68 4.75 -3.50
C LEU A 878 -14.90 3.97 -3.98
N ILE A 879 -14.98 2.67 -3.67
CA ILE A 879 -16.14 1.81 -3.96
C ILE A 879 -16.87 1.56 -2.64
N ASN A 880 -18.18 1.82 -2.59
CA ASN A 880 -19.00 1.45 -1.44
C ASN A 880 -20.32 0.85 -1.92
N THR A 881 -20.76 -0.27 -1.35
CA THR A 881 -21.95 -0.97 -1.84
C THR A 881 -21.81 -1.26 -3.34
N SER A 882 -20.61 -1.74 -3.72
CA SER A 882 -20.20 -2.10 -5.07
C SER A 882 -20.38 -1.05 -6.16
N THR A 883 -20.52 0.21 -5.78
CA THR A 883 -20.67 1.33 -6.69
C THR A 883 -19.54 2.33 -6.47
N SER A 884 -18.93 2.78 -7.56
CA SER A 884 -17.90 3.83 -7.52
C SER A 884 -18.47 5.15 -7.00
N ARG A 885 -17.69 5.86 -6.19
CA ARG A 885 -18.05 7.17 -5.61
C ARG A 885 -17.40 8.35 -6.34
N VAL A 886 -16.96 8.13 -7.58
CA VAL A 886 -16.61 9.21 -8.51
C VAL A 886 -17.86 10.02 -8.89
N LEU A 887 -17.66 11.26 -9.34
CA LEU A 887 -18.72 12.12 -9.86
C LEU A 887 -18.45 12.35 -11.35
N ALA A 888 -19.16 11.63 -12.21
CA ALA A 888 -18.96 11.70 -13.65
C ALA A 888 -19.27 13.11 -14.19
N PRO A 889 -18.48 13.66 -15.13
CA PRO A 889 -18.69 15.03 -15.59
C PRO A 889 -20.10 15.30 -16.13
N HIS A 890 -20.68 14.38 -16.90
CA HIS A 890 -22.02 14.53 -17.47
C HIS A 890 -23.11 14.58 -16.39
N THR A 891 -23.02 13.78 -15.31
CA THR A 891 -23.99 13.85 -14.19
C THR A 891 -23.83 15.15 -13.41
N VAL A 892 -22.61 15.64 -13.23
CA VAL A 892 -22.33 16.94 -12.60
C VAL A 892 -22.91 18.11 -13.41
N GLN A 893 -22.85 18.06 -14.74
CA GLN A 893 -23.49 19.07 -15.60
C GLN A 893 -25.02 19.03 -15.52
N ASN A 894 -25.60 17.84 -15.31
CA ASN A 894 -27.05 17.65 -15.25
C ASN A 894 -27.66 17.98 -13.88
N ALA A 895 -26.86 18.06 -12.81
CA ALA A 895 -27.32 18.24 -11.44
C ALA A 895 -28.24 19.46 -11.25
N ALA A 896 -27.80 20.65 -11.68
CA ALA A 896 -28.58 21.87 -11.53
C ALA A 896 -29.82 21.92 -12.45
N PRO A 897 -29.72 21.62 -13.77
CA PRO A 897 -30.89 21.60 -14.65
C PRO A 897 -31.98 20.62 -14.21
N ILE A 898 -31.61 19.40 -13.79
CA ILE A 898 -32.57 18.41 -13.28
C ILE A 898 -33.25 18.93 -12.01
N SER A 899 -32.47 19.51 -11.09
CA SER A 899 -33.00 20.02 -9.83
C SER A 899 -33.96 21.19 -10.01
N ASP A 900 -33.64 22.15 -10.89
CA ASP A 900 -34.51 23.29 -11.21
C ASP A 900 -35.79 22.82 -11.90
N TRP A 901 -35.68 21.86 -12.83
CA TRP A 901 -36.85 21.26 -13.49
C TRP A 901 -37.77 20.55 -12.50
N LEU A 902 -37.25 19.68 -11.63
CA LEU A 902 -38.05 18.99 -10.60
C LEU A 902 -38.69 19.97 -9.62
N TRP A 903 -37.95 21.00 -9.21
CA TRP A 903 -38.48 22.05 -8.35
C TRP A 903 -39.64 22.78 -9.03
N GLN A 904 -39.48 23.16 -10.30
CA GLN A 904 -40.53 23.84 -11.07
C GLN A 904 -41.77 22.96 -11.25
N LEU A 905 -41.60 21.66 -11.54
CA LEU A 905 -42.72 20.70 -11.60
C LEU A 905 -43.54 20.68 -10.30
N VAL A 906 -42.86 20.71 -9.15
CA VAL A 906 -43.54 20.74 -7.85
C VAL A 906 -44.22 22.08 -7.59
N GLN A 907 -43.59 23.20 -7.95
CA GLN A 907 -44.18 24.53 -7.78
C GLN A 907 -45.46 24.69 -8.59
N ASP A 908 -45.42 24.28 -9.86
CA ASP A 908 -46.53 24.38 -10.81
C ASP A 908 -47.63 23.34 -10.58
N ASP A 909 -47.42 22.40 -9.65
CA ASP A 909 -48.40 21.38 -9.34
C ASP A 909 -49.67 21.99 -8.70
N VAL A 910 -50.81 21.71 -9.34
CA VAL A 910 -52.13 22.17 -8.88
C VAL A 910 -52.97 21.04 -8.25
N VAL A 911 -52.49 19.80 -8.28
CA VAL A 911 -53.20 18.61 -7.78
C VAL A 911 -52.86 18.38 -6.32
N LEU A 912 -51.58 18.44 -5.95
CA LEU A 912 -51.15 18.32 -4.57
C LEU A 912 -51.43 19.61 -3.80
N PRO A 913 -52.03 19.51 -2.60
CA PRO A 913 -52.14 20.65 -1.70
C PRO A 913 -50.75 21.20 -1.35
N GLU A 914 -50.63 22.52 -1.22
CA GLU A 914 -49.37 23.20 -0.89
C GLU A 914 -48.68 22.65 0.37
N ALA A 915 -49.49 22.23 1.35
CA ALA A 915 -48.98 21.60 2.57
C ALA A 915 -48.32 20.22 2.33
N HIS A 916 -48.65 19.51 1.25
CA HIS A 916 -48.19 18.15 0.94
C HIS A 916 -47.11 18.13 -0.14
N LYS A 917 -46.93 19.24 -0.87
CA LYS A 917 -45.88 19.36 -1.88
C LYS A 917 -44.50 19.05 -1.27
N PRO A 918 -43.71 18.15 -1.91
CA PRO A 918 -42.41 17.77 -1.41
C PRO A 918 -41.44 18.94 -1.52
N ILE A 919 -40.46 19.01 -0.63
CA ILE A 919 -39.35 19.95 -0.77
C ILE A 919 -38.32 19.31 -1.69
N ILE A 920 -37.93 20.00 -2.75
CA ILE A 920 -36.82 19.60 -3.63
C ILE A 920 -35.56 20.30 -3.11
N LEU A 921 -34.64 19.57 -2.47
CA LEU A 921 -33.35 20.12 -2.04
C LEU A 921 -32.43 20.22 -3.25
N ARG A 922 -32.46 21.37 -3.93
CA ARG A 922 -31.86 21.52 -5.26
C ARG A 922 -30.35 21.40 -5.22
N GLU A 923 -29.80 20.76 -6.25
CA GLU A 923 -28.36 20.69 -6.52
C GLU A 923 -27.93 21.92 -7.32
N ILE A 924 -27.88 23.05 -6.63
CA ILE A 924 -27.80 24.40 -7.21
C ILE A 924 -26.53 24.71 -8.02
N ALA A 925 -25.47 23.92 -7.90
CA ALA A 925 -24.27 24.08 -8.72
C ALA A 925 -23.45 22.79 -8.82
N GLY A 926 -22.83 22.58 -9.97
CA GLY A 926 -21.88 21.51 -10.24
C GLY A 926 -20.61 22.04 -10.89
N LEU A 927 -19.47 21.46 -10.50
CA LEU A 927 -18.17 21.75 -11.13
C LEU A 927 -17.39 20.45 -11.26
N SER A 928 -16.90 20.15 -12.47
CA SER A 928 -16.00 19.03 -12.74
C SER A 928 -14.74 19.51 -13.44
N VAL A 929 -13.61 18.87 -13.15
CA VAL A 929 -12.33 19.16 -13.78
C VAL A 929 -12.02 18.07 -14.79
N SER A 930 -11.70 18.46 -16.02
CA SER A 930 -11.46 17.53 -17.13
C SER A 930 -10.32 18.06 -18.01
N PRO A 931 -9.08 17.59 -17.77
CA PRO A 931 -7.95 17.89 -18.64
C PRO A 931 -8.18 17.39 -20.08
N SER A 932 -7.54 18.04 -21.06
CA SER A 932 -7.69 17.69 -22.49
C SER A 932 -7.23 16.28 -22.85
N LEU A 933 -6.26 15.74 -22.09
CA LEU A 933 -5.80 14.37 -22.17
C LEU A 933 -6.04 13.73 -20.80
N GLN A 934 -7.00 12.82 -20.73
CA GLN A 934 -7.44 12.21 -19.46
C GLN A 934 -7.12 10.72 -19.46
N ILE A 935 -6.45 10.26 -18.41
CA ILE A 935 -6.29 8.82 -18.14
C ILE A 935 -7.52 8.28 -17.39
N PRO A 936 -7.81 6.96 -17.45
CA PRO A 936 -8.99 6.39 -16.80
C PRO A 936 -9.13 6.74 -15.31
N ALA A 937 -8.01 6.77 -14.56
CA ALA A 937 -8.00 7.11 -13.14
C ALA A 937 -8.45 8.56 -12.81
N GLN A 938 -8.47 9.46 -13.79
CA GLN A 938 -8.90 10.84 -13.62
C GLN A 938 -10.40 11.05 -13.90
N TYR A 939 -11.08 10.11 -14.58
CA TYR A 939 -12.49 10.27 -14.96
C TYR A 939 -13.40 10.36 -13.73
N GLY A 940 -14.05 11.52 -13.57
CA GLY A 940 -14.91 11.81 -12.42
C GLY A 940 -14.19 11.88 -11.06
N ALA A 941 -12.86 11.90 -11.05
CA ALA A 941 -12.06 11.90 -9.83
C ALA A 941 -11.93 13.29 -9.17
N LEU A 942 -12.26 14.37 -9.88
CA LEU A 942 -12.19 15.73 -9.37
C LEU A 942 -13.41 16.55 -9.79
N ALA A 943 -14.43 16.53 -8.93
CA ALA A 943 -15.67 17.27 -9.13
C ALA A 943 -16.40 17.48 -7.80
N CYS A 944 -17.34 18.42 -7.79
CA CYS A 944 -18.24 18.65 -6.67
C CYS A 944 -19.61 19.17 -7.11
N ILE A 945 -20.62 18.92 -6.27
CA ILE A 945 -21.99 19.42 -6.42
C ILE A 945 -22.39 20.10 -5.10
N TRP A 946 -22.96 21.30 -5.17
CA TRP A 946 -23.55 21.99 -4.03
C TRP A 946 -25.05 21.74 -3.98
N ARG A 947 -25.57 21.44 -2.80
CA ARG A 947 -26.99 21.18 -2.57
C ARG A 947 -27.53 22.03 -1.44
N GLU A 948 -28.72 22.58 -1.64
CA GLU A 948 -29.44 23.34 -0.62
C GLU A 948 -29.53 22.60 0.73
N SER A 949 -29.46 23.38 1.79
CA SER A 949 -29.74 22.88 3.13
C SER A 949 -31.25 22.73 3.33
N VAL A 950 -31.66 21.83 4.22
CA VAL A 950 -33.06 21.67 4.63
C VAL A 950 -33.50 22.78 5.61
N TYR A 951 -32.58 23.34 6.39
CA TYR A 951 -32.89 24.30 7.46
C TYR A 951 -33.64 25.57 6.99
N PRO A 952 -33.36 26.17 5.82
CA PRO A 952 -34.17 27.27 5.29
C PRO A 952 -35.66 26.94 5.05
N TYR A 953 -36.01 25.65 4.94
CA TYR A 953 -37.38 25.20 4.70
C TYR A 953 -38.15 24.86 5.98
N LEU A 954 -37.49 24.84 7.14
CA LEU A 954 -38.10 24.51 8.43
C LEU A 954 -38.75 25.73 9.09
N LYS A 955 -39.93 25.53 9.69
CA LYS A 955 -40.54 26.50 10.62
C LYS A 955 -39.98 26.31 12.04
N GLU A 956 -40.18 27.29 12.93
CA GLU A 956 -39.67 27.28 14.30
C GLU A 956 -40.10 26.04 15.13
N ASP A 957 -41.27 25.47 14.82
CA ASP A 957 -41.85 24.29 15.49
C ASP A 957 -41.64 22.98 14.72
N GLN A 958 -40.77 22.98 13.69
CA GLN A 958 -40.53 21.83 12.82
C GLN A 958 -39.09 21.35 12.89
N SER A 959 -38.93 20.04 12.80
CA SER A 959 -37.64 19.36 12.72
C SER A 959 -37.57 18.47 11.49
N ALA A 960 -36.34 18.15 11.07
CA ALA A 960 -36.06 17.21 9.99
C ALA A 960 -35.29 16.01 10.52
N CYS A 961 -35.55 14.84 9.95
CA CYS A 961 -34.72 13.65 10.14
C CYS A 961 -34.62 12.83 8.85
N PRO A 962 -33.53 12.08 8.63
CA PRO A 962 -33.46 11.18 7.48
C PRO A 962 -34.45 10.02 7.64
N VAL A 963 -35.09 9.57 6.55
CA VAL A 963 -36.05 8.45 6.64
C VAL A 963 -35.39 7.15 7.11
N THR A 964 -34.07 7.01 6.96
CA THR A 964 -33.32 5.85 7.45
C THR A 964 -33.38 5.66 8.97
N ILE A 965 -33.53 6.73 9.77
CA ILE A 965 -33.61 6.58 11.23
C ILE A 965 -34.94 6.01 11.70
N LEU A 966 -35.99 6.00 10.86
CA LEU A 966 -37.29 5.42 11.20
C LEU A 966 -37.17 3.91 11.47
N MET A 967 -36.13 3.27 10.92
CA MET A 967 -35.85 1.84 11.02
C MET A 967 -34.65 1.55 11.92
N GLN A 968 -34.29 2.48 12.82
CA GLN A 968 -33.11 2.37 13.67
C GLN A 968 -33.47 2.16 15.13
N LEU A 969 -32.69 1.33 15.81
CA LEU A 969 -32.69 1.22 17.26
C LEU A 969 -31.71 2.24 17.85
N ASP A 970 -32.13 2.87 18.94
CA ASP A 970 -31.29 3.80 19.68
C ASP A 970 -30.42 3.09 20.72
N LEU A 971 -29.67 3.85 21.51
CA LEU A 971 -28.76 3.34 22.55
C LEU A 971 -29.44 2.44 23.59
N ASP A 972 -30.72 2.71 23.89
CA ASP A 972 -31.56 1.93 24.80
C ASP A 972 -32.19 0.68 24.16
N LYS A 973 -31.79 0.36 22.92
CA LYS A 973 -32.32 -0.75 22.11
C LYS A 973 -33.82 -0.63 21.81
N ARG A 974 -34.40 0.57 21.93
CA ARG A 974 -35.77 0.86 21.48
C ARG A 974 -35.74 1.58 20.14
N PRO A 975 -36.78 1.43 19.30
CA PRO A 975 -36.90 2.23 18.08
C PRO A 975 -36.72 3.73 18.34
N VAL A 976 -36.04 4.42 17.44
CA VAL A 976 -35.87 5.88 17.52
C VAL A 976 -37.23 6.60 17.50
N ILE A 977 -38.19 6.03 16.75
CA ILE A 977 -39.56 6.54 16.60
C ILE A 977 -40.51 6.21 17.77
N ASP A 978 -40.05 5.47 18.78
CA ASP A 978 -40.90 5.00 19.89
C ASP A 978 -41.70 6.11 20.60
N PRO A 979 -41.11 7.28 20.93
CA PRO A 979 -41.87 8.38 21.52
C PRO A 979 -43.02 8.86 20.62
N TRP A 980 -42.80 8.86 19.30
CA TRP A 980 -43.80 9.34 18.33
C TRP A 980 -44.95 8.35 18.20
N ILE A 981 -44.66 7.05 18.19
CA ILE A 981 -45.67 6.00 18.16
C ILE A 981 -46.52 6.03 19.44
N ASN A 982 -45.89 6.18 20.60
CA ASN A 982 -46.59 6.27 21.88
C ASN A 982 -47.48 7.51 21.99
N GLN A 983 -47.04 8.65 21.44
CA GLN A 983 -47.78 9.91 21.48
C GLN A 983 -48.97 9.92 20.51
N HIS A 984 -48.76 9.44 19.27
CA HIS A 984 -49.70 9.67 18.17
C HIS A 984 -50.53 8.44 17.78
N GLY A 985 -50.18 7.27 18.30
CA GLY A 985 -50.74 5.98 17.92
C GLY A 985 -50.19 5.47 16.59
N ILE A 986 -49.83 4.19 16.56
CA ILE A 986 -49.13 3.56 15.42
C ILE A 986 -49.88 3.68 14.09
N GLU A 987 -51.19 3.40 14.08
CA GLU A 987 -51.99 3.39 12.85
C GLU A 987 -52.14 4.80 12.26
N ASN A 988 -52.46 5.78 13.11
CA ASN A 988 -52.56 7.19 12.71
C ASN A 988 -51.20 7.73 12.23
N TRP A 989 -50.12 7.39 12.92
CA TRP A 989 -48.77 7.80 12.53
C TRP A 989 -48.35 7.23 11.17
N ILE A 990 -48.56 5.92 10.95
CA ILE A 990 -48.28 5.27 9.66
C ILE A 990 -49.14 5.90 8.54
N GLN A 991 -50.43 6.11 8.78
CA GLN A 991 -51.32 6.74 7.79
C GLN A 991 -50.79 8.12 7.39
N LYS A 992 -50.44 8.96 8.36
CA LYS A 992 -49.89 10.29 8.11
C LYS A 992 -48.54 10.24 7.41
N LEU A 993 -47.69 9.28 7.76
CA LEU A 993 -46.42 9.06 7.08
C LEU A 993 -46.65 8.75 5.59
N ILE A 994 -47.54 7.83 5.27
CA ILE A 994 -47.84 7.45 3.88
C ILE A 994 -48.43 8.64 3.12
N GLU A 995 -49.44 9.32 3.70
CA GLU A 995 -50.10 10.48 3.10
C GLU A 995 -49.13 11.63 2.80
N ARG A 996 -48.19 11.90 3.71
CA ARG A 996 -47.36 13.12 3.67
C ARG A 996 -45.95 12.93 3.15
N VAL A 997 -45.45 11.69 3.16
CA VAL A 997 -44.06 11.40 2.79
C VAL A 997 -43.95 10.53 1.54
N TYR A 998 -44.74 9.47 1.45
CA TYR A 998 -44.62 8.49 0.36
C TYR A 998 -45.51 8.83 -0.83
N LEU A 999 -46.76 9.22 -0.58
CA LEU A 999 -47.73 9.57 -1.63
C LEU A 999 -47.26 10.72 -2.53
N PRO A 1000 -46.63 11.80 -2.04
CA PRO A 1000 -46.11 12.85 -2.93
C PRO A 1000 -45.07 12.35 -3.94
N VAL A 1001 -44.27 11.33 -3.60
CA VAL A 1001 -43.31 10.71 -4.54
C VAL A 1001 -44.05 9.90 -5.61
N MET A 1002 -45.05 9.10 -5.21
CA MET A 1002 -45.90 8.36 -6.15
C MET A 1002 -46.64 9.31 -7.11
N HIS A 1003 -47.09 10.46 -6.59
CA HIS A 1003 -47.73 11.50 -7.39
C HIS A 1003 -46.82 12.07 -8.47
N LEU A 1004 -45.52 12.30 -8.21
CA LEU A 1004 -44.62 12.79 -9.24
C LEU A 1004 -44.51 11.84 -10.44
N LEU A 1005 -44.55 10.53 -10.19
CA LEU A 1005 -44.66 9.54 -11.25
C LEU A 1005 -46.02 9.60 -11.94
N TRP A 1006 -47.14 9.55 -11.20
CA TRP A 1006 -48.47 9.55 -11.79
C TRP A 1006 -48.72 10.81 -12.61
N GLN A 1007 -48.44 11.98 -12.07
CA GLN A 1007 -48.72 13.24 -12.73
C GLN A 1007 -47.73 13.49 -13.88
N TYR A 1008 -46.43 13.35 -13.64
CA TYR A 1008 -45.39 13.83 -14.56
C TYR A 1008 -44.59 12.72 -15.24
N GLY A 1009 -44.84 11.44 -14.97
CA GLY A 1009 -44.05 10.36 -15.56
C GLY A 1009 -42.57 10.42 -15.16
N THR A 1010 -42.29 10.98 -13.98
CA THR A 1010 -40.94 11.17 -13.45
C THR A 1010 -40.76 10.25 -12.25
N ALA A 1011 -39.88 9.27 -12.41
CA ALA A 1011 -39.54 8.29 -11.39
C ALA A 1011 -38.27 8.74 -10.66
N LEU A 1012 -38.33 8.82 -9.34
CA LEU A 1012 -37.22 9.23 -8.50
C LEU A 1012 -36.62 8.02 -7.79
N GLU A 1013 -35.30 8.02 -7.63
CA GLU A 1013 -34.58 7.07 -6.81
C GLU A 1013 -34.86 7.32 -5.31
N SER A 1014 -36.04 6.95 -4.85
CA SER A 1014 -36.59 7.29 -3.53
C SER A 1014 -36.28 6.24 -2.44
N HIS A 1015 -35.04 5.76 -2.42
CA HIS A 1015 -34.52 5.00 -1.29
C HIS A 1015 -34.57 5.86 -0.01
N ALA A 1016 -34.64 5.23 1.16
CA ALA A 1016 -34.73 5.94 2.44
C ALA A 1016 -33.60 6.99 2.65
N GLN A 1017 -32.41 6.74 2.08
CA GLN A 1017 -31.28 7.66 2.16
C GLN A 1017 -31.52 8.98 1.40
N ASN A 1018 -32.37 9.00 0.38
CA ASN A 1018 -32.65 10.17 -0.46
C ASN A 1018 -33.88 10.95 0.02
N MET A 1019 -34.49 10.54 1.13
CA MET A 1019 -35.69 11.12 1.70
C MET A 1019 -35.45 11.64 3.12
N LEU A 1020 -36.00 12.81 3.42
CA LEU A 1020 -36.04 13.40 4.75
C LEU A 1020 -37.50 13.55 5.18
N LEU A 1021 -37.79 13.17 6.41
CA LEU A 1021 -39.06 13.44 7.07
C LEU A 1021 -38.99 14.82 7.73
N ILE A 1022 -39.90 15.72 7.35
CA ILE A 1022 -40.19 16.94 8.11
C ILE A 1022 -41.36 16.63 9.04
N HIS A 1023 -41.17 16.87 10.33
CA HIS A 1023 -42.16 16.55 11.35
C HIS A 1023 -42.33 17.66 12.37
N GLN A 1024 -43.48 17.65 13.05
CA GLN A 1024 -43.76 18.47 14.22
C GLN A 1024 -44.03 17.51 15.39
N ASP A 1025 -43.15 17.52 16.40
CA ASP A 1025 -43.21 16.59 17.54
C ASP A 1025 -43.42 15.11 17.13
N GLY A 1026 -42.71 14.68 16.08
CA GLY A 1026 -42.80 13.33 15.52
C GLY A 1026 -43.95 13.06 14.56
N MET A 1027 -44.95 13.94 14.45
CA MET A 1027 -46.05 13.80 13.49
C MET A 1027 -45.58 14.19 12.07
N PRO A 1028 -45.73 13.32 11.05
CA PRO A 1028 -45.29 13.62 9.69
C PRO A 1028 -46.02 14.82 9.05
N ILE A 1029 -45.26 15.77 8.52
CA ILE A 1029 -45.77 16.98 7.86
C ILE A 1029 -45.59 16.91 6.34
N LYS A 1030 -44.36 16.65 5.88
CA LYS A 1030 -44.01 16.51 4.45
C LYS A 1030 -42.65 15.84 4.27
N VAL A 1031 -42.33 15.47 3.02
CA VAL A 1031 -41.01 14.95 2.62
C VAL A 1031 -40.12 16.03 2.02
N ALA A 1032 -38.81 15.93 2.28
CA ALA A 1032 -37.75 16.57 1.50
C ALA A 1032 -36.99 15.49 0.70
N LEU A 1033 -36.72 15.77 -0.58
CA LEU A 1033 -36.06 14.86 -1.52
C LEU A 1033 -34.70 15.43 -1.94
N LYS A 1034 -33.72 14.55 -2.18
CA LYS A 1034 -32.35 14.92 -2.58
C LYS A 1034 -31.71 13.85 -3.48
N ASP A 1035 -30.52 14.15 -4.01
CA ASP A 1035 -29.68 13.27 -4.85
C ASP A 1035 -30.31 12.97 -6.24
N PHE A 1036 -30.43 14.00 -7.10
CA PHE A 1036 -31.14 13.90 -8.38
C PHE A 1036 -30.25 13.68 -9.62
N HIS A 1037 -29.03 14.23 -9.65
CA HIS A 1037 -28.09 14.20 -10.79
C HIS A 1037 -27.89 12.84 -11.49
N ASP A 1038 -28.07 11.73 -10.78
CA ASP A 1038 -27.87 10.36 -11.29
C ASP A 1038 -29.04 9.42 -10.93
N GLY A 1039 -30.07 9.95 -10.26
CA GLY A 1039 -31.14 9.18 -9.61
C GLY A 1039 -32.55 9.46 -10.14
N VAL A 1040 -32.67 10.04 -11.34
CA VAL A 1040 -33.96 10.40 -11.94
C VAL A 1040 -34.14 9.64 -13.24
N ARG A 1041 -35.29 8.98 -13.40
CA ARG A 1041 -35.71 8.35 -14.64
C ARG A 1041 -36.99 8.99 -15.14
N TYR A 1042 -37.10 9.16 -16.45
CA TYR A 1042 -38.23 9.85 -17.04
C TYR A 1042 -38.54 9.39 -18.46
N SER A 1043 -39.72 9.74 -18.96
CA SER A 1043 -40.11 9.49 -20.35
C SER A 1043 -40.58 10.76 -21.02
N ARG A 1044 -39.89 11.15 -22.10
CA ARG A 1044 -40.31 12.31 -22.92
C ARG A 1044 -41.66 12.08 -23.58
N GLU A 1045 -41.94 10.84 -24.00
CA GLU A 1045 -43.23 10.45 -24.59
C GLU A 1045 -44.37 10.48 -23.57
N LEU A 1046 -44.15 9.96 -22.36
CA LEU A 1046 -45.20 9.85 -21.34
C LEU A 1046 -45.40 11.13 -20.52
N MET A 1047 -44.55 12.15 -20.64
CA MET A 1047 -44.75 13.46 -19.99
C MET A 1047 -45.84 14.32 -20.62
N GLY A 1048 -46.14 14.11 -21.91
CA GLY A 1048 -47.03 14.97 -22.68
C GLY A 1048 -46.43 16.35 -23.02
N ASN A 1049 -47.11 17.10 -23.88
CA ASN A 1049 -46.60 18.37 -24.44
C ASN A 1049 -46.59 19.56 -23.45
N SER A 1050 -47.09 19.39 -22.22
CA SER A 1050 -47.20 20.47 -21.22
C SER A 1050 -45.97 20.61 -20.32
N VAL A 1051 -45.00 19.70 -20.40
CA VAL A 1051 -43.76 19.72 -19.61
C VAL A 1051 -42.59 20.03 -20.53
N THR A 1052 -41.82 21.08 -20.21
CA THR A 1052 -40.58 21.39 -20.93
C THR A 1052 -39.42 20.72 -20.21
N LEU A 1053 -38.75 19.78 -20.89
CA LEU A 1053 -37.55 19.13 -20.37
C LEU A 1053 -36.34 20.06 -20.43
N PRO A 1054 -35.44 20.02 -19.42
CA PRO A 1054 -34.17 20.71 -19.50
C PRO A 1054 -33.26 20.10 -20.57
N GLU A 1055 -32.33 20.90 -21.08
CA GLU A 1055 -31.24 20.40 -21.91
C GLU A 1055 -30.24 19.64 -21.03
N LEU A 1056 -30.10 18.34 -21.27
CA LEU A 1056 -29.25 17.44 -20.49
C LEU A 1056 -28.08 16.93 -21.35
N THR A 1057 -26.96 16.66 -20.68
CA THR A 1057 -25.76 16.07 -21.26
C THR A 1057 -25.85 14.55 -21.18
N ASP A 1058 -25.72 13.87 -22.31
CA ASP A 1058 -25.73 12.41 -22.37
C ASP A 1058 -24.45 11.80 -21.76
N ALA A 1059 -24.57 10.56 -21.28
CA ALA A 1059 -23.43 9.77 -20.85
C ALA A 1059 -22.53 9.41 -22.06
N PRO A 1060 -21.19 9.55 -21.95
CA PRO A 1060 -20.28 9.08 -23.01
C PRO A 1060 -20.44 7.58 -23.25
N THR A 1061 -20.30 7.13 -24.51
CA THR A 1061 -20.47 5.71 -24.90
C THR A 1061 -19.61 4.75 -24.07
N ALA A 1062 -18.38 5.14 -23.74
CA ALA A 1062 -17.49 4.34 -22.89
C ALA A 1062 -18.01 4.19 -21.45
N HIS A 1063 -18.67 5.20 -20.89
CA HIS A 1063 -19.28 5.12 -19.56
C HIS A 1063 -20.51 4.21 -19.58
N ALA A 1064 -21.36 4.36 -20.59
CA ALA A 1064 -22.55 3.54 -20.78
C ALA A 1064 -22.21 2.05 -21.01
N ALA A 1065 -21.06 1.75 -21.60
CA ALA A 1065 -20.57 0.38 -21.76
C ALA A 1065 -20.19 -0.29 -20.43
N VAL A 1066 -19.71 0.50 -19.46
CA VAL A 1066 -19.28 0.00 -18.14
C VAL A 1066 -20.44 -0.05 -17.13
N ASN A 1067 -21.38 0.90 -17.23
CA ASN A 1067 -22.58 0.93 -16.39
C ASN A 1067 -23.84 1.14 -17.26
N PRO A 1068 -24.34 0.06 -17.90
CA PRO A 1068 -25.50 0.15 -18.79
C PRO A 1068 -26.81 0.53 -18.07
N ASN A 1069 -26.82 0.55 -16.73
CA ASN A 1069 -27.97 0.96 -15.92
C ASN A 1069 -27.98 2.48 -15.63
N SER A 1070 -26.93 3.22 -16.00
CA SER A 1070 -26.84 4.68 -15.84
C SER A 1070 -27.48 5.38 -17.04
N PHE A 1071 -28.82 5.38 -17.07
CA PHE A 1071 -29.62 6.09 -18.07
C PHE A 1071 -30.74 6.89 -17.40
N LEU A 1072 -31.11 8.01 -18.03
CA LEU A 1072 -32.16 8.91 -17.52
C LEU A 1072 -33.50 8.72 -18.26
N GLU A 1073 -33.47 8.35 -19.54
CA GLU A 1073 -34.68 8.27 -20.37
C GLU A 1073 -35.09 6.83 -20.68
N THR A 1074 -36.39 6.55 -20.54
CA THR A 1074 -37.02 5.28 -20.95
C THR A 1074 -38.43 5.55 -21.47
N ASN A 1075 -38.92 4.72 -22.39
CA ASN A 1075 -40.31 4.80 -22.88
C ASN A 1075 -41.22 3.75 -22.26
N SER A 1076 -40.70 2.94 -21.33
CA SER A 1076 -41.47 1.91 -20.67
C SER A 1076 -42.15 2.45 -19.40
N ALA A 1077 -43.48 2.52 -19.42
CA ALA A 1077 -44.26 2.90 -18.24
C ALA A 1077 -44.07 1.91 -17.08
N SER A 1078 -43.95 0.61 -17.37
CA SER A 1078 -43.67 -0.39 -16.33
C SER A 1078 -42.28 -0.21 -15.74
N GLU A 1079 -41.26 0.11 -16.54
CA GLU A 1079 -39.90 0.35 -16.04
C GLU A 1079 -39.84 1.56 -15.09
N LEU A 1080 -40.58 2.64 -15.38
CA LEU A 1080 -40.70 3.81 -14.48
C LEU A 1080 -41.46 3.48 -13.19
N ARG A 1081 -42.57 2.74 -13.31
CA ARG A 1081 -43.35 2.26 -12.17
C ARG A 1081 -42.51 1.37 -11.28
N ASP A 1082 -41.84 0.38 -11.87
CA ASP A 1082 -41.08 -0.64 -11.16
C ASP A 1082 -39.84 -0.03 -10.53
N PHE A 1083 -39.13 0.89 -11.19
CA PHE A 1083 -38.06 1.67 -10.56
C PHE A 1083 -38.54 2.44 -9.32
N THR A 1084 -39.74 3.06 -9.40
CA THR A 1084 -40.31 3.77 -8.24
C THR A 1084 -40.72 2.80 -7.13
N GLN A 1085 -41.38 1.68 -7.45
CA GLN A 1085 -41.80 0.70 -6.44
C GLN A 1085 -40.62 -0.06 -5.84
N ASP A 1086 -39.57 -0.34 -6.61
CA ASP A 1086 -38.35 -0.96 -6.10
C ASP A 1086 -37.71 -0.05 -5.05
N ALA A 1087 -37.46 1.22 -5.39
CA ALA A 1087 -36.85 2.19 -4.49
C ALA A 1087 -37.74 2.60 -3.29
N LEU A 1088 -39.03 2.86 -3.54
CA LEU A 1088 -39.96 3.39 -2.53
C LEU A 1088 -40.61 2.28 -1.69
N CYS A 1089 -40.98 1.16 -2.31
CA CYS A 1089 -41.73 0.10 -1.67
C CYS A 1089 -40.83 -1.07 -1.23
N PHE A 1090 -39.98 -1.62 -2.11
CA PHE A 1090 -39.22 -2.85 -1.84
C PHE A 1090 -38.03 -2.64 -0.88
N VAL A 1091 -37.20 -1.63 -1.10
CA VAL A 1091 -36.02 -1.35 -0.27
C VAL A 1091 -36.26 -0.33 0.85
N ASN A 1092 -37.46 0.26 0.91
CA ASN A 1092 -37.82 1.30 1.91
C ASN A 1092 -39.07 0.91 2.72
N LEU A 1093 -40.30 1.03 2.20
CA LEU A 1093 -41.52 0.72 2.98
C LEU A 1093 -41.57 -0.73 3.50
N ALA A 1094 -41.06 -1.71 2.75
CA ALA A 1094 -41.02 -3.10 3.20
C ALA A 1094 -40.10 -3.29 4.41
N GLU A 1095 -38.98 -2.55 4.47
CA GLU A 1095 -38.11 -2.57 5.64
C GLU A 1095 -38.77 -1.87 6.83
N LEU A 1096 -39.50 -0.78 6.60
CA LEU A 1096 -40.26 -0.11 7.65
C LEU A 1096 -41.41 -0.99 8.17
N SER A 1097 -42.17 -1.64 7.28
CA SER A 1097 -43.23 -2.59 7.63
C SER A 1097 -42.67 -3.73 8.49
N TRP A 1098 -41.57 -4.33 8.07
CA TRP A 1098 -40.90 -5.40 8.80
C TRP A 1098 -40.37 -4.92 10.17
N PHE A 1099 -39.74 -3.75 10.21
CA PHE A 1099 -39.24 -3.16 11.45
C PHE A 1099 -40.37 -2.87 12.45
N ILE A 1100 -41.48 -2.30 11.97
CA ILE A 1100 -42.66 -2.03 12.80
C ILE A 1100 -43.27 -3.35 13.30
N HIS A 1101 -43.37 -4.37 12.44
CA HIS A 1101 -43.84 -5.68 12.84
C HIS A 1101 -42.99 -6.28 13.97
N LEU A 1102 -41.66 -6.22 13.82
CA LEU A 1102 -40.71 -6.79 14.78
C LEU A 1102 -40.79 -6.10 16.16
N HIS A 1103 -40.96 -4.79 16.19
CA HIS A 1103 -40.84 -4.00 17.43
C HIS A 1103 -42.18 -3.63 18.08
N TYR A 1104 -43.27 -3.59 17.30
CA TYR A 1104 -44.61 -3.21 17.78
C TYR A 1104 -45.67 -4.30 17.62
N GLY A 1105 -45.34 -5.43 16.97
CA GLY A 1105 -46.31 -6.50 16.69
C GLY A 1105 -47.43 -6.07 15.75
N PHE A 1106 -47.27 -4.96 15.01
CA PHE A 1106 -48.24 -4.54 14.01
C PHE A 1106 -48.15 -5.47 12.80
N ASP A 1107 -49.29 -5.92 12.32
CA ASP A 1107 -49.33 -6.88 11.23
C ASP A 1107 -48.91 -6.25 9.88
N GLU A 1108 -48.10 -6.97 9.10
CA GLU A 1108 -47.59 -6.48 7.81
C GLU A 1108 -48.72 -6.35 6.77
N GLU A 1109 -49.66 -7.29 6.72
CA GLU A 1109 -50.80 -7.22 5.81
C GLU A 1109 -51.65 -5.99 6.13
N LYS A 1110 -51.88 -5.71 7.43
CA LYS A 1110 -52.54 -4.47 7.88
C LYS A 1110 -51.77 -3.21 7.48
N PHE A 1111 -50.43 -3.21 7.53
CA PHE A 1111 -49.61 -2.09 7.07
C PHE A 1111 -49.83 -1.79 5.57
N TRP A 1112 -49.84 -2.84 4.75
CA TRP A 1112 -50.08 -2.70 3.31
C TRP A 1112 -51.55 -2.40 2.97
N GLN A 1113 -52.53 -2.89 3.74
CA GLN A 1113 -53.94 -2.49 3.64
C GLN A 1113 -54.12 -0.99 3.89
N LEU A 1114 -53.45 -0.46 4.92
CA LEU A 1114 -53.47 0.98 5.21
C LEU A 1114 -52.83 1.79 4.07
N THR A 1115 -51.69 1.32 3.54
CA THR A 1115 -51.02 1.92 2.39
C THR A 1115 -51.93 1.93 1.15
N ARG A 1116 -52.57 0.79 0.86
CA ARG A 1116 -53.54 0.67 -0.22
C ARG A 1116 -54.72 1.64 -0.04
N THR A 1117 -55.28 1.72 1.18
CA THR A 1117 -56.41 2.60 1.49
C THR A 1117 -56.07 4.06 1.22
N VAL A 1118 -54.87 4.51 1.62
CA VAL A 1118 -54.39 5.87 1.34
C VAL A 1118 -54.28 6.13 -0.17
N ILE A 1119 -53.74 5.17 -0.92
CA ILE A 1119 -53.62 5.26 -2.39
C ILE A 1119 -55.02 5.30 -3.04
N GLU A 1120 -55.93 4.41 -2.68
CA GLU A 1120 -57.29 4.38 -3.24
C GLU A 1120 -58.06 5.65 -2.92
N GLN A 1121 -57.94 6.17 -1.69
CA GLN A 1121 -58.54 7.44 -1.32
C GLN A 1121 -57.97 8.60 -2.15
N TYR A 1122 -56.66 8.62 -2.38
CA TYR A 1122 -56.03 9.61 -3.26
C TYR A 1122 -56.53 9.52 -4.71
N GLN A 1123 -56.63 8.30 -5.25
CA GLN A 1123 -57.15 8.08 -6.59
C GLN A 1123 -58.59 8.55 -6.73
N SER A 1124 -59.44 8.28 -5.72
CA SER A 1124 -60.85 8.71 -5.71
C SER A 1124 -61.02 10.23 -5.66
N ASN A 1125 -60.12 10.94 -4.97
CA ASN A 1125 -60.14 12.39 -4.85
C ASN A 1125 -59.60 13.13 -6.09
N ASN A 1126 -58.87 12.43 -6.98
CA ASN A 1126 -58.22 13.02 -8.15
C ASN A 1126 -58.62 12.33 -9.46
N PRO A 1127 -59.92 12.34 -9.83
CA PRO A 1127 -60.40 11.65 -11.03
C PRO A 1127 -59.84 12.25 -12.33
N ASN A 1128 -59.34 13.49 -12.31
CA ASN A 1128 -58.72 14.19 -13.43
C ASN A 1128 -57.45 13.51 -13.97
N ILE A 1129 -56.79 12.66 -13.17
CA ILE A 1129 -55.56 11.95 -13.57
C ILE A 1129 -55.74 10.43 -13.56
N ALA A 1130 -56.99 9.94 -13.61
CA ALA A 1130 -57.31 8.52 -13.49
C ALA A 1130 -56.63 7.62 -14.53
N ASP A 1131 -56.44 8.10 -15.76
CA ASP A 1131 -55.75 7.34 -16.81
C ASP A 1131 -54.26 7.16 -16.49
N ARG A 1132 -53.66 8.08 -15.73
CA ARG A 1132 -52.28 7.98 -15.27
C ARG A 1132 -52.12 6.91 -14.19
N PHE A 1133 -53.10 6.76 -13.29
CA PHE A 1133 -53.09 5.66 -12.31
C PHE A 1133 -53.15 4.29 -12.99
N LYS A 1134 -53.91 4.16 -14.08
CA LYS A 1134 -53.93 2.93 -14.89
C LYS A 1134 -52.62 2.70 -15.63
N LEU A 1135 -52.01 3.77 -16.15
CA LEU A 1135 -50.74 3.69 -16.87
C LEU A 1135 -49.59 3.22 -15.96
N PHE A 1136 -49.51 3.78 -14.75
CA PHE A 1136 -48.55 3.37 -13.72
C PHE A 1136 -49.28 2.65 -12.59
N ASP A 1137 -49.78 1.45 -12.89
CA ASP A 1137 -50.62 0.66 -11.99
C ASP A 1137 -49.84 0.15 -10.76
N PHE A 1138 -50.03 0.81 -9.61
CA PHE A 1138 -49.42 0.41 -8.34
C PHE A 1138 -50.05 -0.84 -7.72
N PHE A 1139 -51.17 -1.32 -8.27
CA PHE A 1139 -51.84 -2.54 -7.83
C PHE A 1139 -51.60 -3.73 -8.76
N ALA A 1140 -50.67 -3.61 -9.72
CA ALA A 1140 -50.24 -4.72 -10.55
C ALA A 1140 -49.82 -5.92 -9.67
N ALA A 1141 -50.23 -7.14 -10.06
CA ALA A 1141 -50.01 -8.34 -9.26
C ALA A 1141 -48.52 -8.64 -9.01
N GLN A 1142 -47.66 -8.22 -9.93
CA GLN A 1142 -46.21 -8.37 -9.85
C GLN A 1142 -45.51 -7.09 -10.28
N ILE A 1143 -44.32 -6.87 -9.72
CA ILE A 1143 -43.37 -5.83 -10.13
C ILE A 1143 -41.98 -6.42 -10.30
N ASP A 1144 -41.14 -5.75 -11.08
CA ASP A 1144 -39.73 -6.09 -11.22
C ASP A 1144 -38.89 -5.35 -10.16
N VAL A 1145 -38.03 -6.08 -9.46
CA VAL A 1145 -37.08 -5.53 -8.46
C VAL A 1145 -35.65 -5.91 -8.82
N GLU A 1146 -34.67 -5.06 -8.51
CA GLU A 1146 -33.26 -5.33 -8.80
C GLU A 1146 -32.66 -6.47 -7.95
N GLN A 1147 -31.89 -7.35 -8.60
CA GLN A 1147 -31.10 -8.39 -7.92
C GLN A 1147 -29.74 -7.82 -7.48
N LEU A 1148 -29.76 -7.03 -6.40
CA LEU A 1148 -28.61 -6.25 -5.95
C LEU A 1148 -27.38 -7.10 -5.59
N ALA A 1149 -27.57 -8.26 -4.94
CA ALA A 1149 -26.47 -9.13 -4.54
C ALA A 1149 -25.90 -9.91 -5.74
N SER A 1150 -26.77 -10.49 -6.58
CA SER A 1150 -26.37 -11.27 -7.74
C SER A 1150 -25.63 -10.44 -8.79
N ARG A 1151 -25.96 -9.16 -8.92
CA ARG A 1151 -25.22 -8.22 -9.78
C ARG A 1151 -23.73 -8.09 -9.42
N ARG A 1152 -23.33 -8.52 -8.22
CA ARG A 1152 -21.95 -8.36 -7.72
C ARG A 1152 -21.00 -9.46 -8.13
N PHE A 1153 -21.52 -10.61 -8.56
CA PHE A 1153 -20.73 -11.78 -8.91
C PHE A 1153 -21.12 -12.41 -10.26
N LEU A 1154 -22.08 -11.80 -10.95
CA LEU A 1154 -22.49 -12.12 -12.32
C LEU A 1154 -22.14 -10.96 -13.27
N PRO A 1155 -22.02 -11.22 -14.58
CA PRO A 1155 -21.73 -10.18 -15.57
C PRO A 1155 -22.72 -9.02 -15.55
N GLU A 1156 -22.26 -7.81 -15.83
CA GLU A 1156 -23.11 -6.61 -15.86
C GLU A 1156 -24.05 -6.61 -17.09
N ILE A 1157 -25.34 -6.33 -16.90
CA ILE A 1157 -26.37 -6.25 -17.95
C ILE A 1157 -27.28 -5.04 -17.70
N ARG A 1158 -27.95 -4.51 -18.74
CA ARG A 1158 -28.77 -3.28 -18.68
C ARG A 1158 -29.82 -3.24 -17.56
N LEU A 1159 -30.47 -4.37 -17.29
CA LEU A 1159 -31.43 -4.49 -16.19
C LEU A 1159 -31.31 -5.92 -15.65
N ARG A 1160 -30.82 -6.06 -14.42
CA ARG A 1160 -30.76 -7.32 -13.69
C ARG A 1160 -31.87 -7.33 -12.64
N VAL A 1161 -33.06 -7.70 -13.09
CA VAL A 1161 -34.29 -7.63 -12.30
C VAL A 1161 -34.98 -8.99 -12.22
N MET A 1162 -35.84 -9.15 -11.23
CA MET A 1162 -36.72 -10.31 -11.10
C MET A 1162 -38.15 -9.89 -10.74
N SER A 1163 -39.14 -10.59 -11.27
CA SER A 1163 -40.54 -10.33 -10.97
C SER A 1163 -40.96 -10.95 -9.64
N VAL A 1164 -41.57 -10.14 -8.77
CA VAL A 1164 -41.99 -10.52 -7.41
C VAL A 1164 -43.45 -10.14 -7.16
N ALA A 1165 -44.09 -10.80 -6.20
CA ALA A 1165 -45.46 -10.49 -5.83
C ALA A 1165 -45.54 -9.10 -5.18
N ASN A 1166 -46.51 -8.29 -5.59
CA ASN A 1166 -46.74 -6.97 -5.03
C ASN A 1166 -47.68 -7.04 -3.82
N PRO A 1167 -47.26 -6.64 -2.61
CA PRO A 1167 -48.11 -6.68 -1.41
C PRO A 1167 -49.35 -5.78 -1.54
N LEU A 1168 -49.31 -4.71 -2.34
CA LEU A 1168 -50.45 -3.83 -2.59
C LEU A 1168 -51.57 -4.51 -3.40
N SER A 1169 -51.26 -5.55 -4.19
CA SER A 1169 -52.27 -6.33 -4.91
C SER A 1169 -53.01 -7.32 -4.01
N GLY A 1170 -52.36 -7.81 -2.95
CA GLY A 1170 -52.87 -8.86 -2.06
C GLY A 1170 -53.63 -8.32 -0.84
N ALA A 1171 -53.27 -7.12 -0.37
CA ALA A 1171 -53.95 -6.44 0.74
C ALA A 1171 -55.40 -6.09 0.35
N ARG A 1172 -56.40 -6.75 0.94
CA ARG A 1172 -57.83 -6.47 0.71
C ARG A 1172 -58.57 -6.19 2.00
#